data_AF-A0A9E7KFS0-F1
#
_entry.id   AF-A0A9E7KFS0-F1
#
_cell.length_a   1.000
_cell.length_b   1.000
_cell.length_c   1.000
_cell.angle_alpha   90.00
_cell.angle_beta   90.00
_cell.angle_gamma   90.00
#
_symmetry.space_group_name_H-M   'P 1'
#
loop_
_entity.id
_entity.type
_entity.pdbx_description
1 polymer ?
#
loop_
_entity_poly.entity_id
_entity_poly.type
_entity_poly.pdbx_seq_one_letter_code
_entity_poly.pdbx_strand_id
1 'polypeptide(L)'
;MEHQLLTRLEAAVARLEALASAGSAPSASSRDLTDAARLDPAISAFDEMVANSLGRVSAAAGKIGGQVLDATKTIEEAFTVLKELLITAKQRQKPDVAGLPEFLKPLNNVILKANSMAEGKRSEYFNHLKAASDSLTALAWIAYMGKDCGMSMPIAHVEESWQMAEFYNNKILVEYRNKNSDHVEWAKALKELYLPGLRDYVKSFYPLGPAWSTVAVVSSSSSSSAITKAPAARAPAPPPPPATPLFSSETTSSHPKEGMSAVFEEISSGKSATAGLRKVTDDLKTKNRADRTGVIVATEKSPHANSFSFSRAPPKLELQMGRKWAVENQIGKKNLVIDDCDSKQSVYIFGCKDSVLQVKGKVNNITVDKCTKMGIVFTDVVAACEVVNCNGVEVHCQGSAPTISVDNTSGCQLYLSSSSLGASITTAKSSEINVLVPGAGPDSDWVEHALPQQFVHTFKDGEFRTSPVSHSGAPHCLRMTRRPPVVFLGQPASRTVLADTPEAAVCITVGYCRGALRKRPPGWGGGRGPGRGGAGFGLPTLPYEPPRSPGLPLLKSDDSSRLQKELRFPSSLLHLLLVQVMAKRRLLLVLALFLAFSSAKSQSFIGVNYGQVADNLPPPSETANLLQSTTISKFRLYDADPAVIQSLAGTNISLVLGVSNSDIASLASDPSAASNWVAANVLPYVPASSISVVSVGNEALNSGDSSLASNLLPAMQNLRSALSASAAASGVKVSTVHTMAVLSQSDPPSSGAFHPDIAADLAGILGFLRNTGSPFMINPYPFFAYRSDPRPETLAFCLFHPNSGRLDVGSKLTYTNMFDAQVDAVRSALDALGFPEVEIVVAETGWPYQGDPDEVGASVDNAKAFNGNLVAHLRSLVGTPLMPGRSVDTYIFALYDEDLKPGPASERSFGLYRADQTMNYDAGLAKSTSSSSPITAPANTSTAAGPPPAGATGLTQPAGWCVPGATLQGSADGRPTQAGAQCYIPSAVGSRAALGACRLFLYVSLALLLT
;
A
#
# COMPACT_ATOMS: atom_id res chain seq x y z
N MET A 1 17.97 -25.01 43.21
CA MET A 1 17.82 -23.83 42.34
C MET A 1 18.05 -22.56 43.15
N GLU A 2 17.31 -22.35 44.24
CA GLU A 2 17.38 -21.15 45.10
C GLU A 2 18.78 -20.79 45.60
N HIS A 3 19.62 -21.76 45.98
CA HIS A 3 21.00 -21.47 46.43
C HIS A 3 21.86 -20.77 45.36
N GLN A 4 21.70 -21.08 44.07
CA GLN A 4 22.38 -20.36 42.98
C GLN A 4 21.81 -18.96 42.77
N LEU A 5 20.56 -18.73 43.18
CA LEU A 5 19.90 -17.43 43.14
C LEU A 5 20.38 -16.56 44.31
N LEU A 6 20.51 -17.13 45.51
CA LEU A 6 21.07 -16.49 46.70
C LEU A 6 22.51 -16.03 46.46
N THR A 7 23.39 -16.94 46.02
CA THR A 7 24.80 -16.62 45.71
C THR A 7 24.93 -15.59 44.58
N ARG A 8 23.96 -15.49 43.66
CA ARG A 8 23.91 -14.44 42.64
C ARG A 8 23.43 -13.09 43.18
N LEU A 9 22.54 -13.05 44.18
CA LEU A 9 22.18 -11.81 44.87
C LEU A 9 23.32 -11.32 45.75
N GLU A 10 23.94 -12.20 46.56
CA GLU A 10 25.09 -11.87 47.40
C GLU A 10 26.25 -11.31 46.55
N ALA A 11 26.57 -11.99 45.43
CA ALA A 11 27.58 -11.52 44.47
C ALA A 11 27.16 -10.29 43.64
N ALA A 12 25.94 -9.77 43.79
CA ALA A 12 25.49 -8.49 43.21
C ALA A 12 25.51 -7.37 44.27
N VAL A 13 25.04 -7.65 45.49
CA VAL A 13 25.12 -6.74 46.65
C VAL A 13 26.57 -6.36 46.93
N ALA A 14 27.49 -7.34 46.99
CA ALA A 14 28.91 -7.07 47.21
C ALA A 14 29.55 -6.16 46.14
N ARG A 15 29.02 -6.13 44.90
CA ARG A 15 29.48 -5.20 43.85
C ARG A 15 28.91 -3.79 44.05
N LEU A 16 27.67 -3.67 44.49
CA LEU A 16 27.05 -2.39 44.82
C LEU A 16 27.72 -1.76 46.05
N GLU A 17 28.05 -2.55 47.07
CA GLU A 17 28.81 -2.10 48.24
C GLU A 17 30.25 -1.70 47.89
N ALA A 18 30.92 -2.44 47.00
CA ALA A 18 32.22 -2.04 46.46
C ALA A 18 32.15 -0.71 45.69
N LEU A 19 31.13 -0.51 44.85
CA LEU A 19 30.90 0.75 44.12
C LEU A 19 30.57 1.92 45.06
N ALA A 20 29.82 1.68 46.14
CA ALA A 20 29.54 2.68 47.16
C ALA A 20 30.77 3.04 48.01
N SER A 21 31.74 2.12 48.14
CA SER A 21 32.95 2.28 48.96
C SER A 21 34.15 2.86 48.20
N ALA A 22 34.12 2.90 46.86
CA ALA A 22 35.22 3.34 46.00
C ALA A 22 35.39 4.89 45.94
N GLY A 23 35.32 5.55 47.10
CA GLY A 23 35.30 7.01 47.25
C GLY A 23 36.66 7.69 47.46
N SER A 24 37.79 7.12 47.02
CA SER A 24 39.10 7.79 47.12
C SER A 24 40.20 7.19 46.21
N ALA A 25 41.01 8.08 45.61
CA ALA A 25 42.32 7.87 44.99
C ALA A 25 42.45 6.94 43.75
N PRO A 26 43.54 7.08 42.96
CA PRO A 26 44.18 8.31 42.48
C PRO A 26 44.09 8.43 40.94
N SER A 27 44.58 9.54 40.35
CA SER A 27 44.50 9.77 38.90
C SER A 27 45.46 8.87 38.09
N ALA A 28 44.91 7.89 37.37
CA ALA A 28 45.63 7.17 36.30
C ALA A 28 45.93 8.09 35.10
N SER A 29 46.98 7.80 34.32
CA SER A 29 47.29 8.57 33.12
C SER A 29 46.43 8.15 31.93
N SER A 30 46.34 9.00 30.90
CA SER A 30 45.60 8.66 29.68
C SER A 30 46.19 7.46 28.92
N ARG A 31 47.47 7.11 29.16
CA ARG A 31 48.10 5.91 28.56
C ARG A 31 47.67 4.62 29.23
N ASP A 32 47.58 4.63 30.57
CA ASP A 32 47.11 3.46 31.34
C ASP A 32 45.68 3.08 30.92
N LEU A 33 44.83 4.09 30.68
CA LEU A 33 43.47 3.90 30.18
C LEU A 33 43.40 3.41 28.73
N THR A 34 44.36 3.77 27.86
CA THR A 34 44.38 3.24 26.48
C THR A 34 44.78 1.77 26.42
N ASP A 35 45.74 1.34 27.22
CA ASP A 35 46.20 -0.05 27.16
C ASP A 35 45.29 -0.99 27.97
N ALA A 36 44.68 -0.52 29.07
CA ALA A 36 43.58 -1.23 29.72
C ALA A 36 42.37 -1.43 28.80
N ALA A 37 42.00 -0.42 27.98
CA ALA A 37 40.89 -0.53 27.04
C ALA A 37 41.18 -1.47 25.85
N ARG A 38 42.45 -1.65 25.47
CA ARG A 38 42.88 -2.62 24.44
C ARG A 38 42.88 -4.07 24.94
N LEU A 39 43.08 -4.28 26.23
CA LEU A 39 43.00 -5.59 26.89
C LEU A 39 41.55 -6.01 27.23
N ASP A 40 40.55 -5.23 26.82
CA ASP A 40 39.14 -5.53 27.04
C ASP A 40 38.69 -6.76 26.22
N PRO A 41 37.92 -7.71 26.80
CA PRO A 41 37.48 -8.91 26.11
C PRO A 41 36.65 -8.65 24.83
N ALA A 42 35.89 -7.55 24.77
CA ALA A 42 35.16 -7.20 23.55
C ALA A 42 36.11 -6.72 22.45
N ILE A 43 37.07 -5.85 22.76
CA ILE A 43 38.06 -5.39 21.78
C ILE A 43 38.93 -6.56 21.28
N SER A 44 39.27 -7.49 22.17
CA SER A 44 40.00 -8.72 21.82
C SER A 44 39.19 -9.63 20.89
N ALA A 45 37.90 -9.83 21.18
CA ALA A 45 37.00 -10.63 20.33
C ALA A 45 36.71 -9.95 18.98
N PHE A 46 36.73 -8.62 18.92
CA PHE A 46 36.63 -7.87 17.66
C PHE A 46 37.87 -8.10 16.78
N ASP A 47 39.08 -8.06 17.36
CA ASP A 47 40.32 -8.36 16.65
C ASP A 47 40.35 -9.81 16.13
N GLU A 48 39.88 -10.78 16.93
CA GLU A 48 39.76 -12.17 16.50
C GLU A 48 38.74 -12.34 15.35
N MET A 49 37.58 -11.71 15.45
CA MET A 49 36.56 -11.69 14.38
C MET A 49 37.10 -11.08 13.09
N VAL A 50 37.81 -9.95 13.17
CA VAL A 50 38.42 -9.28 12.03
C VAL A 50 39.53 -10.13 11.42
N ALA A 51 40.44 -10.69 12.23
CA ALA A 51 41.52 -11.54 11.74
C ALA A 51 41.00 -12.79 11.01
N ASN A 52 39.96 -13.44 11.55
CA ASN A 52 39.40 -14.68 11.00
C ASN A 52 38.51 -14.44 9.76
N SER A 53 37.62 -13.44 9.81
CA SER A 53 36.64 -13.20 8.73
C SER A 53 37.13 -12.19 7.70
N LEU A 54 37.54 -10.99 8.12
CA LEU A 54 37.98 -9.94 7.19
C LEU A 54 39.29 -10.35 6.50
N GLY A 55 40.20 -11.01 7.20
CA GLY A 55 41.42 -11.58 6.61
C GLY A 55 41.16 -12.54 5.44
N ARG A 56 40.04 -13.27 5.42
CA ARG A 56 39.62 -14.08 4.27
C ARG A 56 39.09 -13.24 3.11
N VAL A 57 38.35 -12.17 3.38
CA VAL A 57 37.92 -11.19 2.35
C VAL A 57 39.14 -10.56 1.69
N SER A 58 40.10 -10.08 2.49
CA SER A 58 41.38 -9.50 2.02
C SER A 58 42.20 -10.49 1.19
N ALA A 59 42.30 -11.75 1.63
CA ALA A 59 43.01 -12.80 0.90
C ALA A 59 42.35 -13.16 -0.44
N ALA A 60 41.02 -13.16 -0.53
CA ALA A 60 40.31 -13.34 -1.79
C ALA A 60 40.45 -12.11 -2.70
N ALA A 61 40.30 -10.91 -2.14
CA ALA A 61 40.44 -9.64 -2.86
C ALA A 61 41.84 -9.45 -3.44
N GLY A 62 42.89 -9.87 -2.71
CA GLY A 62 44.28 -9.80 -3.17
C GLY A 62 44.59 -10.66 -4.41
N LYS A 63 43.82 -11.73 -4.64
CA LYS A 63 43.91 -12.54 -5.87
C LYS A 63 43.14 -11.94 -7.04
N ILE A 64 42.01 -11.29 -6.75
CA ILE A 64 41.18 -10.61 -7.75
C ILE A 64 41.87 -9.33 -8.25
N GLY A 65 42.45 -8.56 -7.33
CA GLY A 65 43.07 -7.27 -7.61
C GLY A 65 42.07 -6.17 -7.98
N GLY A 66 42.61 -5.12 -8.60
CA GLY A 66 41.84 -3.98 -9.13
C GLY A 66 40.88 -3.35 -8.12
N GLN A 67 39.73 -2.89 -8.61
CA GLN A 67 38.76 -2.15 -7.80
C GLN A 67 38.17 -2.98 -6.64
N VAL A 68 38.14 -4.31 -6.74
CA VAL A 68 37.65 -5.20 -5.67
C VAL A 68 38.61 -5.17 -4.48
N LEU A 69 39.93 -5.16 -4.74
CA LEU A 69 40.94 -5.00 -3.70
C LEU A 69 40.84 -3.61 -3.04
N ASP A 70 40.64 -2.54 -3.80
CA ASP A 70 40.55 -1.19 -3.22
C ASP A 70 39.26 -0.95 -2.42
N ALA A 71 38.15 -1.56 -2.85
CA ALA A 71 36.92 -1.58 -2.05
C ALA A 71 37.11 -2.39 -0.75
N THR A 72 37.85 -3.51 -0.81
CA THR A 72 38.14 -4.33 0.38
C THR A 72 39.02 -3.58 1.39
N LYS A 73 40.04 -2.84 0.95
CA LYS A 73 40.82 -1.92 1.81
C LYS A 73 39.94 -0.86 2.49
N THR A 74 38.86 -0.43 1.83
CA THR A 74 37.93 0.55 2.41
C THR A 74 37.02 -0.11 3.46
N ILE A 75 36.74 -1.42 3.36
CA ILE A 75 36.13 -2.21 4.45
C ILE A 75 37.12 -2.39 5.61
N GLU A 76 38.40 -2.71 5.33
CA GLU A 76 39.48 -2.78 6.34
C GLU A 76 39.63 -1.48 7.14
N GLU A 77 39.62 -0.33 6.45
CA GLU A 77 39.60 0.99 7.04
C GLU A 77 38.35 1.22 7.90
N ALA A 78 37.17 0.83 7.43
CA ALA A 78 35.91 1.00 8.17
C ALA A 78 35.85 0.16 9.46
N PHE A 79 36.30 -1.10 9.43
CA PHE A 79 36.39 -1.94 10.63
C PHE A 79 37.49 -1.44 11.59
N THR A 80 38.61 -0.93 11.08
CA THR A 80 39.66 -0.29 11.90
C THR A 80 39.13 0.95 12.61
N VAL A 81 38.38 1.81 11.89
CA VAL A 81 37.71 2.98 12.47
C VAL A 81 36.66 2.56 13.51
N LEU A 82 35.86 1.52 13.23
CA LEU A 82 34.88 1.00 14.18
C LEU A 82 35.55 0.55 15.50
N LYS A 83 36.71 -0.12 15.43
CA LYS A 83 37.50 -0.50 16.61
C LYS A 83 37.91 0.73 17.45
N GLU A 84 38.49 1.75 16.82
CA GLU A 84 38.93 2.96 17.52
C GLU A 84 37.74 3.75 18.11
N LEU A 85 36.56 3.71 17.46
CA LEU A 85 35.33 4.25 18.04
C LEU A 85 34.83 3.43 19.25
N LEU A 86 34.96 2.10 19.25
CA LEU A 86 34.61 1.25 20.40
C LEU A 86 35.55 1.47 21.59
N ILE A 87 36.86 1.65 21.34
CA ILE A 87 37.85 2.04 22.35
C ILE A 87 37.52 3.45 22.89
N THR A 88 37.21 4.39 21.99
CA THR A 88 36.82 5.77 22.36
C THR A 88 35.54 5.80 23.21
N ALA A 89 34.54 4.98 22.90
CA ALA A 89 33.30 4.89 23.67
C ALA A 89 33.56 4.42 25.12
N LYS A 90 34.42 3.41 25.31
CA LYS A 90 34.84 2.95 26.65
C LYS A 90 35.60 4.03 27.47
N GLN A 91 36.11 5.08 26.82
CA GLN A 91 36.91 6.14 27.46
C GLN A 91 36.14 7.45 27.66
N ARG A 92 35.18 7.77 26.78
CA ARG A 92 34.38 9.01 26.84
C ARG A 92 33.03 8.79 27.52
N GLN A 93 32.47 9.84 28.10
CA GLN A 93 31.06 9.86 28.45
C GLN A 93 30.20 9.78 27.18
N LYS A 94 28.97 9.27 27.33
CA LYS A 94 27.97 9.18 26.26
C LYS A 94 27.74 10.57 25.63
N PRO A 95 27.95 10.74 24.31
CA PRO A 95 27.63 11.99 23.62
C PRO A 95 26.17 12.42 23.81
N ASP A 96 25.93 13.72 23.75
CA ASP A 96 24.58 14.24 23.52
C ASP A 96 24.24 14.21 22.01
N VAL A 97 23.06 14.72 21.66
CA VAL A 97 22.58 14.75 20.27
C VAL A 97 23.48 15.61 19.37
N ALA A 98 24.17 16.62 19.92
CA ALA A 98 25.08 17.49 19.19
C ALA A 98 26.48 16.87 18.99
N GLY A 99 26.99 16.11 19.95
CA GLY A 99 28.30 15.45 19.89
C GLY A 99 28.31 14.12 19.13
N LEU A 100 27.16 13.45 18.96
CA LEU A 100 27.09 12.16 18.23
C LEU A 100 27.57 12.26 16.76
N PRO A 101 27.20 13.28 15.96
CA PRO A 101 27.75 13.45 14.62
C PRO A 101 29.28 13.65 14.57
N GLU A 102 29.88 14.28 15.58
CA GLU A 102 31.34 14.42 15.67
C GLU A 102 32.01 13.08 16.01
N PHE A 103 31.43 12.30 16.93
CA PHE A 103 31.89 10.95 17.24
C PHE A 103 31.84 10.01 16.02
N LEU A 104 30.77 10.06 15.22
CA LEU A 104 30.60 9.19 14.04
C LEU A 104 31.37 9.67 12.79
N LYS A 105 31.84 10.93 12.78
CA LYS A 105 32.53 11.55 11.63
C LYS A 105 33.64 10.70 11.00
N PRO A 106 34.51 9.99 11.74
CA PRO A 106 35.53 9.13 11.14
C PRO A 106 34.92 7.99 10.31
N LEU A 107 33.85 7.35 10.80
CA LEU A 107 33.18 6.24 10.11
C LEU A 107 32.41 6.74 8.87
N ASN A 108 31.70 7.87 9.03
CA ASN A 108 30.94 8.49 7.94
C ASN A 108 31.85 8.88 6.76
N ASN A 109 33.08 9.35 7.01
CA ASN A 109 34.05 9.63 5.95
C ASN A 109 34.40 8.37 5.12
N VAL A 110 34.53 7.21 5.75
CA VAL A 110 34.85 5.95 5.05
C VAL A 110 33.63 5.40 4.30
N ILE A 111 32.42 5.58 4.84
CA ILE A 111 31.16 5.25 4.13
C ILE A 111 31.01 6.12 2.87
N LEU A 112 31.21 7.44 2.97
CA LEU A 112 31.17 8.35 1.83
C LEU A 112 32.23 8.00 0.77
N LYS A 113 33.45 7.64 1.21
CA LYS A 113 34.50 7.13 0.32
C LYS A 113 34.03 5.88 -0.42
N ALA A 114 33.48 4.88 0.27
CA ALA A 114 32.99 3.65 -0.34
C ALA A 114 31.83 3.89 -1.34
N ASN A 115 30.90 4.80 -1.02
CA ASN A 115 29.83 5.21 -1.93
C ASN A 115 30.40 5.84 -3.22
N SER A 116 31.34 6.77 -3.09
CA SER A 116 31.97 7.43 -4.25
C SER A 116 32.69 6.46 -5.19
N MET A 117 33.17 5.30 -4.69
CA MET A 117 33.77 4.24 -5.52
C MET A 117 32.74 3.46 -6.34
N ALA A 118 31.45 3.50 -5.95
CA ALA A 118 30.36 2.80 -6.62
C ALA A 118 29.50 3.69 -7.53
N GLU A 119 29.78 4.99 -7.57
CA GLU A 119 29.06 5.99 -8.36
C GLU A 119 29.60 6.11 -9.80
N GLY A 120 28.80 6.70 -10.69
CA GLY A 120 29.17 6.97 -12.08
C GLY A 120 29.01 5.79 -13.04
N LYS A 121 29.94 5.63 -13.98
CA LYS A 121 29.85 4.64 -15.06
C LYS A 121 30.14 3.23 -14.53
N ARG A 122 29.10 2.38 -14.47
CA ARG A 122 29.18 0.96 -14.04
C ARG A 122 30.39 0.24 -14.64
N SER A 123 31.31 -0.20 -13.78
CA SER A 123 32.43 -1.05 -14.14
C SER A 123 32.05 -2.53 -14.13
N GLU A 124 32.93 -3.40 -14.63
CA GLU A 124 32.78 -4.87 -14.55
C GLU A 124 32.70 -5.39 -13.09
N TYR A 125 33.21 -4.62 -12.13
CA TYR A 125 33.16 -4.93 -10.71
C TYR A 125 32.03 -4.21 -9.95
N PHE A 126 31.10 -3.53 -10.63
CA PHE A 126 30.00 -2.77 -10.00
C PHE A 126 29.25 -3.55 -8.90
N ASN A 127 28.99 -4.85 -9.10
CA ASN A 127 28.36 -5.71 -8.09
C ASN A 127 29.19 -5.83 -6.80
N HIS A 128 30.53 -5.89 -6.90
CA HIS A 128 31.45 -5.89 -5.74
C HIS A 128 31.49 -4.52 -5.07
N LEU A 129 31.47 -3.44 -5.85
CA LEU A 129 31.54 -2.08 -5.33
C LEU A 129 30.27 -1.71 -4.55
N LYS A 130 29.09 -2.12 -5.03
CA LYS A 130 27.84 -1.99 -4.25
C LYS A 130 27.76 -2.93 -3.06
N ALA A 131 28.14 -4.21 -3.20
CA ALA A 131 28.20 -5.12 -2.05
C ALA A 131 29.12 -4.57 -0.94
N ALA A 132 30.27 -3.99 -1.30
CA ALA A 132 31.18 -3.35 -0.36
C ALA A 132 30.57 -2.07 0.25
N SER A 133 30.13 -1.10 -0.55
CA SER A 133 29.58 0.18 -0.06
C SER A 133 28.40 -0.03 0.87
N ASP A 134 27.46 -0.88 0.46
CA ASP A 134 26.18 -1.03 1.13
C ASP A 134 26.36 -1.84 2.44
N SER A 135 27.36 -2.72 2.51
CA SER A 135 27.70 -3.45 3.74
C SER A 135 28.21 -2.55 4.87
N LEU A 136 28.80 -1.38 4.56
CA LEU A 136 29.27 -0.46 5.60
C LEU A 136 28.13 0.18 6.41
N THR A 137 26.90 0.22 5.87
CA THR A 137 25.71 0.73 6.58
C THR A 137 25.41 -0.05 7.86
N ALA A 138 25.73 -1.35 7.89
CA ALA A 138 25.58 -2.18 9.08
C ALA A 138 26.48 -1.74 10.24
N LEU A 139 27.61 -1.07 9.98
CA LEU A 139 28.53 -0.56 11.01
C LEU A 139 27.93 0.62 11.80
N ALA A 140 26.86 1.26 11.30
CA ALA A 140 26.19 2.36 11.97
C ALA A 140 25.45 1.96 13.27
N TRP A 141 25.39 0.66 13.62
CA TRP A 141 24.87 0.19 14.92
C TRP A 141 25.53 0.89 16.12
N ILE A 142 26.78 1.34 15.98
CA ILE A 142 27.53 2.08 17.01
C ILE A 142 26.92 3.46 17.33
N ALA A 143 26.02 3.97 16.48
CA ALA A 143 25.23 5.18 16.77
C ALA A 143 24.03 4.94 17.70
N TYR A 144 23.76 3.69 18.13
CA TYR A 144 22.60 3.37 18.96
C TYR A 144 22.71 3.96 20.37
N MET A 145 21.80 4.89 20.69
CA MET A 145 21.78 5.62 21.96
C MET A 145 20.66 5.20 22.92
N GLY A 146 19.82 4.24 22.54
CA GLY A 146 18.64 3.80 23.31
C GLY A 146 17.44 3.55 22.39
N LYS A 147 16.34 3.06 22.94
CA LYS A 147 15.14 2.72 22.13
C LYS A 147 14.52 3.92 21.43
N ASP A 148 14.68 5.10 22.02
CA ASP A 148 14.06 6.35 21.59
C ASP A 148 14.90 7.11 20.55
N CYS A 149 16.02 6.55 20.07
CA CYS A 149 16.93 7.20 19.12
C CYS A 149 16.56 7.00 17.63
N GLY A 150 15.39 6.42 17.33
CA GLY A 150 14.89 6.26 15.96
C GLY A 150 15.57 5.16 15.13
N MET A 151 16.47 4.36 15.71
CA MET A 151 17.10 3.22 15.07
C MET A 151 16.65 1.89 15.70
N SER A 152 16.71 0.80 14.92
CA SER A 152 16.46 -0.55 15.41
C SER A 152 17.53 -1.01 16.42
N MET A 153 17.25 -2.08 17.15
CA MET A 153 18.20 -2.67 18.10
C MET A 153 19.50 -3.06 17.39
N PRO A 154 20.70 -2.90 17.98
CA PRO A 154 21.98 -3.07 17.27
C PRO A 154 22.15 -4.39 16.49
N ILE A 155 21.60 -5.49 17.00
CA ILE A 155 21.59 -6.80 16.34
C ILE A 155 20.70 -6.77 15.08
N ALA A 156 19.50 -6.21 15.21
CA ALA A 156 18.54 -6.05 14.12
C ALA A 156 19.07 -5.10 13.05
N HIS A 157 19.65 -3.95 13.45
CA HIS A 157 20.31 -3.00 12.53
C HIS A 157 21.34 -3.69 11.63
N VAL A 158 22.16 -4.60 12.18
CA VAL A 158 23.14 -5.37 11.40
C VAL A 158 22.47 -6.38 10.45
N GLU A 159 21.42 -7.09 10.90
CA GLU A 159 20.68 -8.04 10.06
C GLU A 159 19.82 -7.38 8.97
N GLU A 160 19.28 -6.18 9.23
CA GLU A 160 18.50 -5.35 8.31
C GLU A 160 19.42 -4.69 7.27
N SER A 161 20.47 -4.01 7.71
CA SER A 161 21.43 -3.31 6.83
C SER A 161 22.13 -4.26 5.86
N TRP A 162 22.43 -5.49 6.28
CA TRP A 162 23.06 -6.49 5.42
C TRP A 162 22.21 -6.85 4.18
N GLN A 163 20.88 -6.71 4.21
CA GLN A 163 20.00 -7.13 3.12
C GLN A 163 20.29 -6.38 1.80
N MET A 164 20.70 -5.11 1.89
CA MET A 164 21.06 -4.30 0.72
C MET A 164 22.36 -4.78 0.08
N ALA A 165 23.37 -5.08 0.89
CA ALA A 165 24.62 -5.70 0.44
C ALA A 165 24.37 -7.10 -0.12
N GLU A 166 23.50 -7.90 0.51
CA GLU A 166 23.16 -9.26 0.13
C GLU A 166 22.62 -9.36 -1.31
N PHE A 167 21.81 -8.39 -1.76
CA PHE A 167 21.30 -8.35 -3.13
C PHE A 167 22.43 -8.30 -4.17
N TYR A 168 23.43 -7.44 -3.97
CA TYR A 168 24.59 -7.34 -4.87
C TYR A 168 25.58 -8.49 -4.66
N ASN A 169 25.76 -8.94 -3.43
CA ASN A 169 26.61 -10.09 -3.10
C ASN A 169 26.10 -11.39 -3.76
N ASN A 170 24.78 -11.61 -3.76
CA ASN A 170 24.13 -12.70 -4.48
C ASN A 170 24.33 -12.60 -6.00
N LYS A 171 24.36 -11.39 -6.58
CA LYS A 171 24.71 -11.22 -8.01
C LYS A 171 26.13 -11.67 -8.30
N ILE A 172 27.11 -11.38 -7.43
CA ILE A 172 28.48 -11.90 -7.56
C ILE A 172 28.49 -13.43 -7.51
N LEU A 173 27.81 -14.02 -6.53
CA LEU A 173 27.72 -15.48 -6.35
C LEU A 173 27.06 -16.19 -7.55
N VAL A 174 26.12 -15.54 -8.24
CA VAL A 174 25.51 -16.06 -9.48
C VAL A 174 26.43 -15.83 -10.69
N GLU A 175 26.96 -14.61 -10.84
CA GLU A 175 27.75 -14.20 -11.99
C GLU A 175 29.08 -14.96 -12.09
N TYR A 176 29.77 -15.14 -10.97
CA TYR A 176 31.11 -15.73 -10.93
C TYR A 176 31.13 -17.22 -10.59
N ARG A 177 29.97 -17.82 -10.28
CA ARG A 177 29.80 -19.23 -9.81
C ARG A 177 30.63 -20.26 -10.56
N ASN A 178 30.68 -20.09 -11.89
CA ASN A 178 31.39 -20.96 -12.83
C ASN A 178 32.49 -20.22 -13.64
N LYS A 179 32.83 -18.97 -13.27
CA LYS A 179 33.84 -18.15 -13.96
C LYS A 179 35.18 -18.14 -13.21
N ASN A 180 35.16 -17.80 -11.92
CA ASN A 180 36.34 -17.68 -11.08
C ASN A 180 35.95 -17.85 -9.60
N SER A 181 36.59 -18.81 -8.93
CA SER A 181 36.34 -19.15 -7.52
C SER A 181 36.70 -18.05 -6.53
N ASP A 182 37.65 -17.17 -6.83
CA ASP A 182 38.11 -16.17 -5.86
C ASP A 182 37.07 -15.06 -5.62
N HIS A 183 36.30 -14.67 -6.64
CA HIS A 183 35.12 -13.79 -6.48
C HIS A 183 34.00 -14.44 -5.66
N VAL A 184 33.82 -15.76 -5.82
CA VAL A 184 32.83 -16.53 -5.07
C VAL A 184 33.26 -16.64 -3.60
N GLU A 185 34.55 -16.83 -3.31
CA GLU A 185 35.08 -16.83 -1.95
C GLU A 185 35.04 -15.43 -1.32
N TRP A 186 35.36 -14.37 -2.07
CA TRP A 186 35.21 -12.99 -1.60
C TRP A 186 33.78 -12.70 -1.15
N ALA A 187 32.79 -13.05 -1.96
CA ALA A 187 31.38 -12.85 -1.65
C ALA A 187 30.89 -13.70 -0.47
N LYS A 188 31.42 -14.92 -0.29
CA LYS A 188 31.13 -15.74 0.91
C LYS A 188 31.77 -15.15 2.17
N ALA A 189 33.06 -14.85 2.13
CA ALA A 189 33.79 -14.28 3.26
C ALA A 189 33.21 -12.93 3.68
N LEU A 190 32.77 -12.10 2.72
CA LEU A 190 32.08 -10.83 3.00
C LEU A 190 30.75 -11.09 3.73
N LYS A 191 29.97 -12.09 3.31
CA LYS A 191 28.75 -12.46 4.04
C LYS A 191 29.08 -12.95 5.46
N GLU A 192 30.04 -13.85 5.60
CA GLU A 192 30.44 -14.45 6.89
C GLU A 192 31.00 -13.41 7.89
N LEU A 193 31.63 -12.34 7.39
CA LEU A 193 32.08 -11.19 8.18
C LEU A 193 30.92 -10.45 8.88
N TYR A 194 29.77 -10.30 8.23
CA TYR A 194 28.61 -9.63 8.82
C TYR A 194 27.66 -10.62 9.51
N LEU A 195 27.30 -11.71 8.83
CA LEU A 195 26.41 -12.77 9.28
C LEU A 195 27.10 -14.15 9.08
N PRO A 196 27.65 -14.79 10.14
CA PRO A 196 27.39 -14.51 11.55
C PRO A 196 28.22 -13.39 12.21
N GLY A 197 29.41 -13.06 11.67
CA GLY A 197 30.49 -12.37 12.41
C GLY A 197 30.06 -11.15 13.24
N LEU A 198 29.85 -10.01 12.58
CA LEU A 198 29.51 -8.74 13.24
C LEU A 198 28.25 -8.87 14.10
N ARG A 199 27.21 -9.57 13.63
CA ARG A 199 25.98 -9.76 14.38
C ARG A 199 26.23 -10.48 15.70
N ASP A 200 26.90 -11.64 15.66
CA ASP A 200 27.08 -12.44 16.87
C ASP A 200 28.10 -11.80 17.83
N TYR A 201 29.04 -11.01 17.32
CA TYR A 201 29.83 -10.07 18.12
C TYR A 201 28.97 -9.02 18.83
N VAL A 202 28.17 -8.24 18.10
CA VAL A 202 27.28 -7.20 18.66
C VAL A 202 26.30 -7.80 19.67
N LYS A 203 25.74 -8.97 19.38
CA LYS A 203 24.85 -9.72 20.27
C LYS A 203 25.52 -10.16 21.57
N SER A 204 26.82 -10.49 21.53
CA SER A 204 27.57 -10.99 22.69
C SER A 204 28.07 -9.86 23.60
N PHE A 205 28.48 -8.74 23.02
CA PHE A 205 29.17 -7.66 23.76
C PHE A 205 28.40 -6.33 23.83
N TYR A 206 27.52 -6.04 22.86
CA TYR A 206 26.81 -4.76 22.73
C TYR A 206 25.31 -4.89 22.37
N PRO A 207 24.53 -5.80 22.97
CA PRO A 207 23.12 -6.02 22.60
C PRO A 207 22.20 -4.81 22.87
N LEU A 208 22.68 -3.82 23.65
CA LEU A 208 21.99 -2.57 23.96
C LEU A 208 22.77 -1.33 23.48
N GLY A 209 23.75 -1.50 22.57
CA GLY A 209 24.60 -0.44 22.04
C GLY A 209 25.90 -0.26 22.82
N PRO A 210 26.70 0.78 22.50
CA PRO A 210 28.03 0.98 23.08
C PRO A 210 28.02 1.20 24.60
N ALA A 211 29.00 0.59 25.28
CA ALA A 211 29.26 0.81 26.69
C ALA A 211 30.12 2.08 26.88
N TRP A 212 29.51 3.14 27.40
CA TRP A 212 30.15 4.45 27.61
C TRP A 212 30.79 4.57 28.99
N SER A 213 31.84 5.38 29.12
CA SER A 213 32.48 5.67 30.42
C SER A 213 31.56 6.49 31.34
N THR A 214 31.56 6.17 32.63
CA THR A 214 30.89 6.97 33.68
C THR A 214 31.78 8.09 34.23
N VAL A 215 33.10 8.05 34.00
CA VAL A 215 34.08 8.97 34.61
C VAL A 215 34.15 10.28 33.83
N ALA A 216 33.84 11.39 34.50
CA ALA A 216 33.90 12.75 33.94
C ALA A 216 35.35 13.27 33.86
N VAL A 217 36.09 12.89 32.82
CA VAL A 217 37.42 13.47 32.55
C VAL A 217 37.27 14.86 31.92
N VAL A 218 37.32 15.90 32.76
CA VAL A 218 37.26 17.31 32.33
C VAL A 218 38.51 17.67 31.51
N SER A 219 38.41 17.53 30.19
CA SER A 219 39.47 17.90 29.25
C SER A 219 39.42 19.42 29.00
N SER A 220 40.38 20.14 29.58
CA SER A 220 40.41 21.60 29.54
C SER A 220 41.09 22.14 28.27
N SER A 221 40.35 22.93 27.47
CA SER A 221 40.90 23.65 26.32
C SER A 221 40.24 25.03 26.12
N SER A 222 40.18 25.84 27.18
CA SER A 222 39.69 27.24 27.12
C SER A 222 40.31 28.16 28.20
N SER A 223 41.55 28.58 27.97
CA SER A 223 42.06 29.89 28.44
C SER A 223 41.40 31.02 27.62
N SER A 224 41.11 32.24 28.09
CA SER A 224 41.22 32.90 29.41
C SER A 224 40.67 34.34 29.26
N SER A 225 40.07 35.06 30.21
CA SER A 225 39.67 34.79 31.61
C SER A 225 38.59 35.81 32.06
N ALA A 226 38.09 35.70 33.29
CA ALA A 226 36.97 36.52 33.83
C ALA A 226 37.34 37.95 34.27
N ILE A 227 36.32 38.83 34.43
CA ILE A 227 36.15 39.81 35.53
C ILE A 227 34.73 40.44 35.53
N THR A 228 34.35 41.05 36.66
CA THR A 228 33.03 41.35 37.25
C THR A 228 32.04 42.33 36.57
N LYS A 229 30.75 41.92 36.50
CA LYS A 229 29.53 42.56 37.11
C LYS A 229 29.08 44.02 36.76
N ALA A 230 28.22 44.15 35.73
CA ALA A 230 27.02 45.04 35.61
C ALA A 230 27.16 46.61 35.59
N PRO A 231 26.14 47.41 35.13
CA PRO A 231 24.91 47.11 34.36
C PRO A 231 24.64 48.00 33.10
N ALA A 232 23.70 47.54 32.24
CA ALA A 232 22.75 48.28 31.36
C ALA A 232 23.20 49.36 30.32
N ALA A 233 22.92 49.10 29.03
CA ALA A 233 22.71 50.12 27.97
C ALA A 233 21.84 49.57 26.80
N ARG A 234 21.46 50.44 25.84
CA ARG A 234 20.44 50.22 24.79
C ARG A 234 21.02 49.72 23.45
N ALA A 235 20.18 49.11 22.60
CA ALA A 235 20.54 48.62 21.26
C ALA A 235 20.51 49.68 20.14
N PRO A 236 21.10 49.36 18.96
CA PRO A 236 20.41 49.59 17.68
C PRO A 236 20.35 48.32 16.77
N ALA A 237 19.76 48.47 15.58
CA ALA A 237 19.27 47.41 14.69
C ALA A 237 20.20 47.07 13.49
N PRO A 238 20.00 45.94 12.76
CA PRO A 238 20.86 45.53 11.63
C PRO A 238 20.54 46.24 10.29
N PRO A 239 21.49 46.25 9.32
CA PRO A 239 21.32 46.90 8.01
C PRO A 239 20.61 46.04 6.94
N PRO A 240 19.95 46.67 5.94
CA PRO A 240 19.21 45.99 4.86
C PRO A 240 20.03 45.72 3.58
N PRO A 241 19.53 44.90 2.62
CA PRO A 241 20.23 44.55 1.38
C PRO A 241 20.05 45.60 0.24
N PRO A 242 20.97 45.65 -0.74
CA PRO A 242 20.86 46.50 -1.94
C PRO A 242 20.09 45.81 -3.09
N ALA A 243 19.48 46.62 -3.96
CA ALA A 243 18.77 46.19 -5.18
C ALA A 243 19.54 46.53 -6.47
N THR A 244 19.01 46.07 -7.61
CA THR A 244 19.58 46.26 -8.95
C THR A 244 19.41 47.67 -9.53
N PRO A 245 20.22 48.02 -10.54
CA PRO A 245 19.74 48.77 -11.70
C PRO A 245 20.06 48.07 -13.05
N LEU A 246 19.61 48.64 -14.17
CA LEU A 246 19.45 47.96 -15.46
C LEU A 246 19.95 48.81 -16.65
N PHE A 247 20.50 48.13 -17.67
CA PHE A 247 20.71 48.53 -19.09
C PHE A 247 21.86 49.46 -19.57
N SER A 248 22.44 49.02 -20.71
CA SER A 248 23.04 49.77 -21.85
C SER A 248 24.42 50.44 -21.69
N SER A 249 25.33 50.43 -22.70
CA SER A 249 25.43 49.65 -23.97
C SER A 249 26.90 49.67 -24.48
N GLU A 250 27.24 48.74 -25.41
CA GLU A 250 28.37 48.82 -26.39
C GLU A 250 29.85 48.90 -25.94
N THR A 251 30.84 48.31 -26.63
CA THR A 251 30.89 47.13 -27.55
C THR A 251 32.35 46.60 -27.69
N THR A 252 32.47 45.34 -28.17
CA THR A 252 33.55 44.71 -29.00
C THR A 252 34.33 43.51 -28.42
N SER A 253 34.30 42.41 -29.19
CA SER A 253 35.15 41.19 -29.15
C SER A 253 35.18 40.29 -27.88
N SER A 254 35.20 38.95 -27.96
CA SER A 254 34.84 38.03 -29.07
C SER A 254 34.72 36.57 -28.58
N HIS A 255 33.50 36.03 -28.38
CA HIS A 255 33.18 34.61 -28.20
C HIS A 255 31.69 34.34 -28.52
N PRO A 256 31.35 33.20 -29.15
CA PRO A 256 30.54 32.14 -28.50
C PRO A 256 31.30 30.78 -28.52
N LYS A 257 31.17 29.84 -27.57
CA LYS A 257 30.00 29.10 -27.04
C LYS A 257 29.36 28.14 -28.04
N GLU A 258 29.44 26.83 -27.76
CA GLU A 258 28.54 25.82 -28.33
C GLU A 258 28.05 24.82 -27.28
N GLY A 259 26.89 24.24 -27.56
CA GLY A 259 26.16 23.23 -26.80
C GLY A 259 25.08 22.63 -27.69
N MET A 260 24.01 22.06 -27.13
CA MET A 260 22.97 21.31 -27.88
C MET A 260 22.29 22.02 -29.08
N SER A 261 22.45 23.33 -29.25
CA SER A 261 21.99 24.04 -30.46
C SER A 261 22.81 23.72 -31.72
N ALA A 262 24.12 23.49 -31.59
CA ALA A 262 25.02 23.23 -32.73
C ALA A 262 24.63 21.96 -33.52
N VAL A 263 24.15 20.94 -32.79
CA VAL A 263 23.74 19.63 -33.33
C VAL A 263 22.56 19.75 -34.30
N PHE A 264 21.72 20.79 -34.19
CA PHE A 264 20.57 20.98 -35.07
C PHE A 264 20.88 21.78 -36.36
N GLU A 265 21.96 22.58 -36.37
CA GLU A 265 22.42 23.22 -37.61
C GLU A 265 23.24 22.26 -38.48
N GLU A 266 24.05 21.38 -37.89
CA GLU A 266 24.83 20.38 -38.65
C GLU A 266 23.92 19.43 -39.46
N ILE A 267 22.83 18.95 -38.86
CA ILE A 267 21.79 18.10 -39.49
C ILE A 267 21.11 18.80 -40.68
N SER A 268 21.12 20.13 -40.75
CA SER A 268 20.51 20.91 -41.82
C SER A 268 21.39 21.05 -43.07
N SER A 269 22.67 20.62 -43.02
CA SER A 269 23.65 20.75 -44.10
C SER A 269 23.92 19.43 -44.85
N GLY A 270 22.94 18.97 -45.64
CA GLY A 270 22.93 17.60 -46.16
C GLY A 270 24.04 17.23 -47.16
N LYS A 271 25.05 16.45 -46.74
CA LYS A 271 25.71 15.42 -47.58
C LYS A 271 26.51 14.34 -46.83
N SER A 272 26.03 13.09 -47.00
CA SER A 272 26.75 11.80 -46.88
C SER A 272 27.49 11.45 -45.57
N ALA A 273 26.74 10.85 -44.63
CA ALA A 273 27.27 10.05 -43.54
C ALA A 273 26.82 8.57 -43.67
N THR A 274 27.21 7.90 -44.78
CA THR A 274 26.74 6.53 -45.11
C THR A 274 27.90 5.58 -45.46
N ALA A 275 28.79 5.32 -44.51
CA ALA A 275 29.85 4.32 -44.62
C ALA A 275 30.11 3.64 -43.26
N GLY A 276 29.42 2.52 -42.98
CA GLY A 276 29.67 1.75 -41.74
C GLY A 276 28.65 0.66 -41.41
N LEU A 277 27.37 0.86 -41.75
CA LEU A 277 26.32 -0.15 -41.50
C LEU A 277 26.30 -1.23 -42.59
N ARG A 278 26.24 -2.50 -42.18
CA ARG A 278 26.21 -3.66 -43.09
C ARG A 278 24.84 -3.80 -43.76
N LYS A 279 24.81 -4.26 -45.02
CA LYS A 279 23.58 -4.54 -45.76
C LYS A 279 22.79 -5.70 -45.12
N VAL A 280 21.47 -5.56 -45.13
CA VAL A 280 20.52 -6.69 -45.14
C VAL A 280 20.21 -7.01 -46.60
N THR A 281 20.17 -8.29 -46.98
CA THR A 281 19.80 -8.76 -48.33
C THR A 281 18.32 -9.13 -48.42
N ASP A 282 17.78 -9.18 -49.63
CA ASP A 282 16.33 -9.24 -49.89
C ASP A 282 15.66 -10.60 -49.57
N ASP A 283 16.41 -11.55 -49.02
CA ASP A 283 15.96 -12.89 -48.62
C ASP A 283 14.97 -12.87 -47.44
N LEU A 284 14.91 -11.75 -46.70
CA LEU A 284 14.24 -11.61 -45.41
C LEU A 284 12.88 -10.88 -45.46
N LYS A 285 12.22 -10.78 -46.61
CA LYS A 285 10.91 -10.09 -46.72
C LYS A 285 9.81 -10.94 -47.37
N THR A 286 8.83 -11.28 -46.52
CA THR A 286 7.43 -11.65 -46.81
C THR A 286 7.14 -12.97 -47.52
N LYS A 287 6.23 -13.76 -46.92
CA LYS A 287 5.13 -14.40 -47.65
C LYS A 287 4.00 -14.74 -46.68
N ASN A 288 2.81 -14.24 -46.97
CA ASN A 288 1.57 -14.61 -46.30
C ASN A 288 0.43 -14.49 -47.32
N ARG A 289 -0.15 -15.61 -47.77
CA ARG A 289 -1.34 -15.66 -48.64
C ARG A 289 -2.00 -17.04 -48.60
N ALA A 290 -3.32 -17.06 -48.66
CA ALA A 290 -4.14 -18.27 -48.63
C ALA A 290 -4.51 -18.83 -50.02
N ASP A 291 -5.25 -19.95 -49.99
CA ASP A 291 -5.97 -20.64 -51.06
C ASP A 291 -5.18 -21.35 -52.18
N ARG A 292 -5.25 -22.69 -52.16
CA ARG A 292 -6.10 -23.44 -53.13
C ARG A 292 -6.46 -24.86 -52.63
N THR A 293 -7.44 -25.45 -53.30
CA THR A 293 -8.15 -26.70 -52.95
C THR A 293 -7.54 -27.97 -53.58
N GLY A 294 -7.80 -29.15 -52.99
CA GLY A 294 -7.97 -30.38 -53.78
C GLY A 294 -7.46 -31.72 -53.20
N VAL A 295 -8.42 -32.59 -52.85
CA VAL A 295 -8.35 -34.08 -52.90
C VAL A 295 -7.53 -34.80 -51.80
N ILE A 296 -7.92 -36.06 -51.55
CA ILE A 296 -7.62 -36.88 -50.36
C ILE A 296 -6.78 -38.11 -50.75
N VAL A 297 -5.77 -38.45 -49.94
CA VAL A 297 -5.35 -39.83 -49.70
C VAL A 297 -5.10 -39.99 -48.19
N ALA A 298 -5.55 -41.10 -47.60
CA ALA A 298 -5.32 -41.43 -46.19
C ALA A 298 -4.34 -42.60 -46.05
N THR A 299 -3.55 -42.61 -44.97
CA THR A 299 -3.36 -43.75 -44.04
C THR A 299 -2.35 -43.34 -42.95
N GLU A 300 -2.64 -43.73 -41.71
CA GLU A 300 -1.79 -43.79 -40.50
C GLU A 300 -0.93 -42.57 -40.05
N LYS A 301 -1.15 -42.17 -38.79
CA LYS A 301 -0.26 -41.28 -38.02
C LYS A 301 -0.08 -41.84 -36.61
N SER A 302 1.17 -42.16 -36.25
CA SER A 302 1.58 -42.35 -34.86
C SER A 302 1.61 -41.00 -34.10
N PRO A 303 1.37 -40.97 -32.78
CA PRO A 303 1.44 -39.73 -32.02
C PRO A 303 2.87 -39.22 -31.88
N HIS A 304 3.06 -37.91 -32.02
CA HIS A 304 4.25 -37.18 -31.57
C HIS A 304 3.79 -35.95 -30.79
N ALA A 305 4.27 -35.82 -29.56
CA ALA A 305 3.92 -34.71 -28.67
C ALA A 305 4.93 -33.57 -28.83
N ASN A 306 4.47 -32.38 -29.19
CA ASN A 306 5.29 -31.17 -29.13
C ASN A 306 5.48 -30.77 -27.66
N SER A 307 6.68 -30.98 -27.14
CA SER A 307 7.07 -30.51 -25.81
C SER A 307 7.55 -29.05 -25.88
N PHE A 308 6.73 -28.12 -25.38
CA PHE A 308 7.17 -26.74 -25.16
C PHE A 308 8.11 -26.69 -23.94
N SER A 309 9.39 -26.40 -24.19
CA SER A 309 10.42 -26.30 -23.14
C SER A 309 10.39 -24.92 -22.47
N PHE A 310 9.75 -24.82 -21.31
CA PHE A 310 9.94 -23.67 -20.42
C PHE A 310 11.40 -23.60 -19.92
N SER A 311 11.95 -22.39 -19.84
CA SER A 311 13.25 -22.12 -19.21
C SER A 311 13.18 -22.39 -17.70
N ARG A 312 13.70 -23.55 -17.28
CA ARG A 312 13.72 -23.96 -15.87
C ARG A 312 14.72 -23.15 -15.05
N ALA A 313 14.27 -22.67 -13.89
CA ALA A 313 15.14 -22.33 -12.78
C ALA A 313 15.96 -23.58 -12.34
N PRO A 314 17.20 -23.40 -11.85
CA PRO A 314 18.06 -24.53 -11.48
C PRO A 314 17.47 -25.35 -10.32
N PRO A 315 17.68 -26.68 -10.31
CA PRO A 315 17.25 -27.53 -9.21
C PRO A 315 18.00 -27.19 -7.93
N LYS A 316 17.28 -27.09 -6.81
CA LYS A 316 17.78 -26.69 -5.49
C LYS A 316 17.50 -27.78 -4.45
N LEU A 317 18.46 -28.06 -3.59
CA LEU A 317 18.32 -28.84 -2.35
C LEU A 317 19.41 -28.37 -1.40
N GLU A 318 19.09 -27.40 -0.54
CA GLU A 318 20.02 -26.85 0.45
C GLU A 318 19.25 -26.31 1.68
N LEU A 319 19.92 -26.25 2.83
CA LEU A 319 19.40 -25.63 4.05
C LEU A 319 19.67 -24.11 4.01
N GLN A 320 18.65 -23.33 3.67
CA GLN A 320 18.73 -21.87 3.69
C GLN A 320 18.77 -21.37 5.14
N MET A 321 19.74 -20.49 5.43
CA MET A 321 19.89 -19.75 6.70
C MET A 321 19.87 -20.64 7.97
N GLY A 322 20.27 -21.91 7.86
CA GLY A 322 20.23 -22.88 8.96
C GLY A 322 18.82 -23.29 9.42
N ARG A 323 17.75 -22.84 8.74
CA ARG A 323 16.36 -22.94 9.24
C ARG A 323 15.32 -23.37 8.22
N LYS A 324 15.54 -23.23 6.91
CA LYS A 324 14.58 -23.63 5.87
C LYS A 324 15.24 -24.50 4.81
N TRP A 325 14.98 -25.80 4.83
CA TRP A 325 15.33 -26.70 3.73
C TRP A 325 14.50 -26.31 2.49
N ALA A 326 15.18 -26.04 1.38
CA ALA A 326 14.57 -25.61 0.14
C ALA A 326 14.83 -26.62 -0.98
N VAL A 327 13.76 -27.32 -1.37
CA VAL A 327 13.79 -28.39 -2.39
C VAL A 327 13.01 -27.89 -3.60
N GLU A 328 13.69 -27.26 -4.55
CA GLU A 328 13.05 -26.48 -5.62
C GLU A 328 13.40 -27.05 -7.00
N ASN A 329 12.45 -27.02 -7.94
CA ASN A 329 12.64 -27.29 -9.38
C ASN A 329 13.27 -28.66 -9.72
N GLN A 330 13.25 -29.63 -8.80
CA GLN A 330 13.74 -31.00 -9.02
C GLN A 330 12.86 -31.72 -10.04
N ILE A 331 13.44 -32.38 -11.04
CA ILE A 331 12.67 -33.18 -12.01
C ILE A 331 13.34 -34.53 -12.25
N GLY A 332 12.56 -35.62 -12.17
CA GLY A 332 13.04 -37.00 -12.38
C GLY A 332 13.91 -37.55 -11.25
N LYS A 333 13.87 -36.95 -10.05
CA LYS A 333 14.79 -37.26 -8.93
C LYS A 333 14.08 -38.05 -7.86
N LYS A 334 14.17 -39.39 -7.93
CA LYS A 334 13.46 -40.33 -7.03
C LYS A 334 14.27 -40.77 -5.80
N ASN A 335 15.35 -40.05 -5.51
CA ASN A 335 16.34 -40.39 -4.48
C ASN A 335 16.83 -39.15 -3.71
N LEU A 336 15.98 -38.11 -3.58
CA LEU A 336 16.32 -36.94 -2.77
C LEU A 336 16.19 -37.31 -1.29
N VAL A 337 17.16 -36.93 -0.47
CA VAL A 337 17.19 -37.22 0.97
C VAL A 337 17.59 -35.95 1.71
N ILE A 338 16.94 -35.70 2.84
CA ILE A 338 17.39 -34.81 3.91
C ILE A 338 17.53 -35.68 5.16
N ASP A 339 18.71 -35.72 5.74
CA ASP A 339 19.07 -36.52 6.92
C ASP A 339 19.53 -35.69 8.13
N ASP A 340 20.06 -34.48 7.91
CA ASP A 340 20.30 -33.49 8.96
C ASP A 340 19.02 -32.66 9.26
N CYS A 341 18.13 -33.22 10.09
CA CYS A 341 16.85 -32.61 10.47
C CYS A 341 16.84 -32.14 11.94
N ASP A 342 16.68 -30.83 12.17
CA ASP A 342 16.35 -30.26 13.50
C ASP A 342 14.88 -29.86 13.60
N SER A 343 14.29 -30.10 14.77
CA SER A 343 12.89 -29.81 15.13
C SER A 343 12.40 -28.36 14.91
N LYS A 344 13.31 -27.38 14.71
CA LYS A 344 13.02 -25.95 14.45
C LYS A 344 13.09 -25.58 12.97
N GLN A 345 13.58 -26.49 12.11
CA GLN A 345 13.71 -26.28 10.67
C GLN A 345 12.37 -26.52 9.96
N SER A 346 12.11 -25.81 8.87
CA SER A 346 11.02 -26.09 7.94
C SER A 346 11.53 -26.72 6.64
N VAL A 347 10.70 -27.52 5.96
CA VAL A 347 10.98 -28.06 4.62
C VAL A 347 10.00 -27.47 3.62
N TYR A 348 10.51 -26.73 2.63
CA TYR A 348 9.71 -26.12 1.57
C TYR A 348 10.06 -26.73 0.22
N ILE A 349 9.06 -27.32 -0.43
CA ILE A 349 9.21 -28.11 -1.66
C ILE A 349 8.45 -27.39 -2.77
N PHE A 350 9.14 -26.85 -3.78
CA PHE A 350 8.55 -25.96 -4.78
C PHE A 350 8.79 -26.43 -6.22
N GLY A 351 7.74 -26.49 -7.03
CA GLY A 351 7.84 -26.70 -8.49
C GLY A 351 8.47 -28.04 -8.93
N CYS A 352 8.57 -29.01 -8.02
CA CYS A 352 9.22 -30.30 -8.27
C CYS A 352 8.30 -31.26 -9.04
N LYS A 353 8.86 -32.08 -9.94
CA LYS A 353 8.08 -32.98 -10.81
C LYS A 353 8.67 -34.39 -10.97
N ASP A 354 7.85 -35.43 -11.02
CA ASP A 354 8.27 -36.85 -11.11
C ASP A 354 9.46 -37.18 -10.18
N SER A 355 9.36 -36.77 -8.92
CA SER A 355 10.47 -36.80 -7.95
C SER A 355 10.01 -37.31 -6.59
N VAL A 356 10.94 -37.80 -5.78
CA VAL A 356 10.67 -38.36 -4.45
C VAL A 356 11.69 -37.83 -3.45
N LEU A 357 11.21 -37.30 -2.33
CA LEU A 357 11.99 -36.77 -1.21
C LEU A 357 11.76 -37.58 0.07
N GLN A 358 12.83 -37.98 0.74
CA GLN A 358 12.79 -38.57 2.08
C GLN A 358 13.38 -37.61 3.13
N VAL A 359 12.57 -37.18 4.09
CA VAL A 359 12.96 -36.36 5.24
C VAL A 359 13.12 -37.28 6.46
N LYS A 360 14.36 -37.60 6.82
CA LYS A 360 14.70 -38.56 7.88
C LYS A 360 14.90 -37.83 9.20
N GLY A 361 13.86 -37.82 10.04
CA GLY A 361 13.90 -37.18 11.35
C GLY A 361 12.72 -36.25 11.58
N LYS A 362 12.90 -35.27 12.47
CA LYS A 362 11.84 -34.42 12.99
C LYS A 362 12.04 -32.96 12.58
N VAL A 363 11.04 -32.37 11.94
CA VAL A 363 11.05 -30.97 11.46
C VAL A 363 9.84 -30.20 11.99
N ASN A 364 9.88 -28.87 11.92
CA ASN A 364 8.80 -28.01 12.43
C ASN A 364 7.55 -28.05 11.52
N ASN A 365 7.73 -27.79 10.22
CA ASN A 365 6.68 -27.93 9.21
C ASN A 365 7.25 -28.53 7.92
N ILE A 366 6.35 -29.02 7.06
CA ILE A 366 6.64 -29.38 5.66
C ILE A 366 5.59 -28.70 4.80
N THR A 367 5.99 -27.95 3.77
CA THR A 367 5.08 -27.28 2.83
C THR A 367 5.45 -27.67 1.40
N VAL A 368 4.47 -28.08 0.61
CA VAL A 368 4.60 -28.52 -0.79
C VAL A 368 3.81 -27.56 -1.67
N ASP A 369 4.46 -26.90 -2.63
CA ASP A 369 3.80 -25.91 -3.50
C ASP A 369 4.12 -26.15 -4.99
N LYS A 370 3.09 -26.09 -5.85
CA LYS A 370 3.18 -26.17 -7.33
C LYS A 370 3.91 -27.42 -7.87
N CYS A 371 3.90 -28.51 -7.12
CA CYS A 371 4.55 -29.77 -7.50
C CYS A 371 3.64 -30.68 -8.35
N THR A 372 4.24 -31.61 -9.11
CA THR A 372 3.50 -32.49 -10.04
C THR A 372 4.08 -33.91 -10.08
N LYS A 373 3.37 -34.95 -9.63
CA LYS A 373 3.94 -36.30 -9.42
C LYS A 373 5.11 -36.26 -8.43
N MET A 374 4.82 -35.83 -7.21
CA MET A 374 5.81 -35.70 -6.13
C MET A 374 5.51 -36.68 -5.00
N GLY A 375 6.47 -37.55 -4.68
CA GLY A 375 6.41 -38.42 -3.49
C GLY A 375 7.19 -37.81 -2.32
N ILE A 376 6.63 -37.85 -1.12
CA ILE A 376 7.25 -37.30 0.09
C ILE A 376 7.11 -38.31 1.23
N VAL A 377 8.23 -38.73 1.79
CA VAL A 377 8.30 -39.65 2.93
C VAL A 377 8.94 -38.89 4.10
N PHE A 378 8.26 -38.78 5.24
CA PHE A 378 8.83 -38.11 6.41
C PHE A 378 8.57 -38.86 7.72
N THR A 379 9.43 -38.67 8.72
CA THR A 379 9.24 -39.26 10.05
C THR A 379 8.27 -38.41 10.88
N ASP A 380 8.71 -37.28 11.44
CA ASP A 380 7.87 -36.47 12.35
C ASP A 380 7.78 -35.01 11.91
N VAL A 381 6.61 -34.41 12.09
CA VAL A 381 6.40 -32.96 11.94
C VAL A 381 5.75 -32.37 13.21
N VAL A 382 6.27 -31.24 13.70
CA VAL A 382 5.82 -30.64 14.97
C VAL A 382 4.49 -29.90 14.82
N ALA A 383 4.33 -29.11 13.76
CA ALA A 383 3.16 -28.26 13.52
C ALA A 383 2.23 -28.87 12.45
N ALA A 384 2.62 -28.79 11.17
CA ALA A 384 1.78 -29.20 10.06
C ALA A 384 2.58 -29.71 8.84
N CYS A 385 1.95 -30.60 8.07
CA CYS A 385 2.31 -30.91 6.68
C CYS A 385 1.27 -30.30 5.74
N GLU A 386 1.70 -29.51 4.75
CA GLU A 386 0.83 -28.66 3.93
C GLU A 386 1.06 -28.96 2.45
N VAL A 387 0.01 -29.21 1.67
CA VAL A 387 0.08 -29.49 0.23
C VAL A 387 -0.77 -28.48 -0.53
N VAL A 388 -0.16 -27.65 -1.37
CA VAL A 388 -0.76 -26.45 -1.96
C VAL A 388 -0.52 -26.42 -3.47
N ASN A 389 -1.52 -26.07 -4.27
CA ASN A 389 -1.40 -25.88 -5.74
C ASN A 389 -0.82 -27.10 -6.50
N CYS A 390 -0.96 -28.32 -5.98
CA CYS A 390 -0.26 -29.50 -6.49
C CYS A 390 -1.12 -30.39 -7.40
N ASN A 391 -0.47 -31.29 -8.15
CA ASN A 391 -1.16 -32.30 -8.98
C ASN A 391 -0.49 -33.67 -8.88
N GLY A 392 -1.20 -34.68 -8.39
CA GLY A 392 -0.68 -36.03 -8.16
C GLY A 392 0.45 -36.04 -7.13
N VAL A 393 0.14 -35.98 -5.84
CA VAL A 393 1.12 -36.01 -4.75
C VAL A 393 0.87 -37.19 -3.83
N GLU A 394 1.94 -37.86 -3.43
CA GLU A 394 1.93 -38.98 -2.49
C GLU A 394 2.69 -38.53 -1.22
N VAL A 395 2.01 -38.49 -0.08
CA VAL A 395 2.59 -38.09 1.21
C VAL A 395 2.52 -39.27 2.17
N HIS A 396 3.65 -39.67 2.74
CA HIS A 396 3.78 -40.84 3.60
C HIS A 396 4.41 -40.44 4.95
N CYS A 397 3.56 -40.33 5.97
CA CYS A 397 3.92 -39.98 7.34
C CYS A 397 4.24 -41.26 8.14
N GLN A 398 5.49 -41.42 8.55
CA GLN A 398 5.95 -42.63 9.26
C GLN A 398 5.83 -42.49 10.78
N GLY A 399 6.04 -41.29 11.33
CA GLY A 399 5.94 -40.97 12.76
C GLY A 399 4.64 -40.24 13.08
N SER A 400 4.72 -38.99 13.54
CA SER A 400 3.57 -38.17 13.93
C SER A 400 3.41 -36.91 13.08
N ALA A 401 2.15 -36.55 12.79
CA ALA A 401 1.75 -35.31 12.14
C ALA A 401 0.44 -34.81 12.79
N PRO A 402 0.44 -33.76 13.63
CA PRO A 402 -0.77 -33.28 14.31
C PRO A 402 -1.81 -32.67 13.35
N THR A 403 -1.36 -32.05 12.26
CA THR A 403 -2.21 -31.38 11.27
C THR A 403 -1.68 -31.65 9.86
N ILE A 404 -2.60 -31.92 8.94
CA ILE A 404 -2.32 -32.03 7.50
C ILE A 404 -3.31 -31.14 6.74
N SER A 405 -2.81 -30.19 5.96
CA SER A 405 -3.64 -29.34 5.10
C SER A 405 -3.42 -29.66 3.62
N VAL A 406 -4.49 -29.65 2.84
CA VAL A 406 -4.43 -29.81 1.38
C VAL A 406 -5.32 -28.75 0.73
N ASP A 407 -4.70 -27.77 0.05
CA ASP A 407 -5.39 -26.67 -0.63
C ASP A 407 -5.08 -26.65 -2.14
N ASN A 408 -6.07 -26.28 -2.94
CA ASN A 408 -6.02 -26.10 -4.39
C ASN A 408 -5.27 -27.23 -5.14
N THR A 409 -5.41 -28.48 -4.69
CA THR A 409 -4.61 -29.63 -5.10
C THR A 409 -5.47 -30.73 -5.71
N SER A 410 -4.99 -31.36 -6.78
CA SER A 410 -5.73 -32.37 -7.55
C SER A 410 -4.99 -33.71 -7.58
N GLY A 411 -5.57 -34.73 -6.95
CA GLY A 411 -4.94 -36.04 -6.74
C GLY A 411 -3.90 -35.98 -5.62
N CYS A 412 -4.31 -36.39 -4.41
CA CYS A 412 -3.41 -36.48 -3.25
C CYS A 412 -3.67 -37.77 -2.47
N GLN A 413 -2.63 -38.58 -2.28
CA GLN A 413 -2.67 -39.78 -1.44
C GLN A 413 -1.92 -39.54 -0.13
N LEU A 414 -2.62 -39.64 0.99
CA LEU A 414 -2.08 -39.43 2.33
C LEU A 414 -1.97 -40.78 3.07
N TYR A 415 -0.77 -41.34 3.17
CA TYR A 415 -0.50 -42.56 3.93
C TYR A 415 -0.14 -42.21 5.38
N LEU A 416 -0.95 -42.69 6.33
CA LEU A 416 -0.80 -42.39 7.76
C LEU A 416 -0.37 -43.62 8.54
N SER A 417 0.79 -43.55 9.20
CA SER A 417 1.20 -44.52 10.22
C SER A 417 0.20 -44.62 11.38
N SER A 418 0.28 -45.70 12.16
CA SER A 418 -0.52 -45.89 13.38
C SER A 418 -0.37 -44.75 14.41
N SER A 419 0.75 -44.02 14.38
CA SER A 419 1.04 -42.86 15.25
C SER A 419 0.57 -41.51 14.69
N SER A 420 0.05 -41.47 13.45
CA SER A 420 -0.53 -40.29 12.80
C SER A 420 -2.05 -40.40 12.56
N LEU A 421 -2.71 -41.46 13.03
CA LEU A 421 -4.17 -41.63 12.98
C LEU A 421 -4.96 -40.56 13.76
N GLY A 422 -4.31 -39.77 14.61
CA GLY A 422 -4.89 -38.62 15.30
C GLY A 422 -4.79 -37.28 14.55
N ALA A 423 -4.28 -37.28 13.30
CA ALA A 423 -4.07 -36.08 12.52
C ALA A 423 -5.38 -35.34 12.20
N SER A 424 -5.40 -34.02 12.40
CA SER A 424 -6.46 -33.17 11.85
C SER A 424 -6.19 -32.92 10.37
N ILE A 425 -7.03 -33.47 9.48
CA ILE A 425 -6.92 -33.29 8.03
C ILE A 425 -7.92 -32.24 7.57
N THR A 426 -7.43 -31.17 6.92
CA THR A 426 -8.25 -30.10 6.35
C THR A 426 -8.05 -30.02 4.85
N THR A 427 -9.15 -30.03 4.07
CA THR A 427 -9.12 -29.94 2.61
C THR A 427 -9.88 -28.71 2.11
N ALA A 428 -9.26 -27.92 1.24
CA ALA A 428 -9.85 -26.75 0.59
C ALA A 428 -9.60 -26.81 -0.93
N LYS A 429 -10.61 -26.45 -1.74
CA LYS A 429 -10.52 -26.40 -3.23
C LYS A 429 -9.83 -27.60 -3.91
N SER A 430 -9.86 -28.78 -3.29
CA SER A 430 -9.02 -29.92 -3.67
C SER A 430 -9.84 -31.14 -4.07
N SER A 431 -9.35 -31.91 -5.04
CA SER A 431 -10.03 -33.09 -5.62
C SER A 431 -9.17 -34.35 -5.53
N GLU A 432 -9.83 -35.52 -5.59
CA GLU A 432 -9.17 -36.84 -5.62
C GLU A 432 -8.24 -37.04 -4.39
N ILE A 433 -8.76 -36.74 -3.20
CA ILE A 433 -8.03 -36.83 -1.93
C ILE A 433 -8.38 -38.14 -1.22
N ASN A 434 -7.41 -39.05 -1.15
CA ASN A 434 -7.56 -40.37 -0.55
C ASN A 434 -6.58 -40.53 0.63
N VAL A 435 -7.08 -41.01 1.76
CA VAL A 435 -6.30 -41.27 2.98
C VAL A 435 -6.16 -42.78 3.15
N LEU A 436 -4.94 -43.29 3.23
CA LEU A 436 -4.64 -44.70 3.44
C LEU A 436 -4.17 -44.90 4.88
N VAL A 437 -4.83 -45.82 5.59
CA VAL A 437 -4.50 -46.19 6.98
C VAL A 437 -4.14 -47.68 7.07
N PRO A 438 -3.25 -48.11 7.99
CA PRO A 438 -2.96 -49.52 8.20
C PRO A 438 -4.21 -50.26 8.70
N GLY A 439 -4.40 -51.48 8.21
CA GLY A 439 -5.45 -52.36 8.70
C GLY A 439 -5.23 -52.84 10.14
N ALA A 440 -6.20 -53.59 10.67
CA ALA A 440 -6.25 -53.98 12.09
C ALA A 440 -5.27 -55.10 12.50
N GLY A 441 -4.35 -55.53 11.63
CA GLY A 441 -3.36 -56.58 11.90
C GLY A 441 -2.00 -56.30 11.26
N PRO A 442 -0.91 -56.91 11.76
CA PRO A 442 0.47 -56.59 11.35
C PRO A 442 0.75 -56.86 9.86
N ASP A 443 0.09 -57.86 9.28
CA ASP A 443 0.21 -58.25 7.86
C ASP A 443 -1.05 -57.89 7.05
N SER A 444 -1.81 -56.85 7.45
CA SER A 444 -3.06 -56.46 6.76
C SER A 444 -2.87 -55.28 5.82
N ASP A 445 -3.54 -55.34 4.67
CA ASP A 445 -3.47 -54.33 3.61
C ASP A 445 -3.92 -52.93 4.10
N TRP A 446 -3.40 -51.91 3.43
CA TRP A 446 -3.79 -50.52 3.66
C TRP A 446 -5.25 -50.28 3.25
N VAL A 447 -6.03 -49.69 4.14
CA VAL A 447 -7.44 -49.36 3.89
C VAL A 447 -7.51 -47.94 3.33
N GLU A 448 -8.02 -47.81 2.11
CA GLU A 448 -8.18 -46.52 1.41
C GLU A 448 -9.53 -45.87 1.75
N HIS A 449 -9.49 -44.61 2.16
CA HIS A 449 -10.64 -43.77 2.51
C HIS A 449 -10.62 -42.48 1.66
N ALA A 450 -11.48 -42.40 0.64
CA ALA A 450 -11.70 -41.16 -0.10
C ALA A 450 -12.37 -40.10 0.80
N LEU A 451 -11.79 -38.90 0.88
CA LEU A 451 -12.40 -37.80 1.62
C LEU A 451 -13.55 -37.16 0.82
N PRO A 452 -14.71 -36.88 1.45
CA PRO A 452 -15.85 -36.28 0.74
C PRO A 452 -15.53 -34.91 0.17
N GLN A 453 -15.62 -34.78 -1.16
CA GLN A 453 -15.43 -33.53 -1.89
C GLN A 453 -16.76 -32.86 -2.28
N GLN A 454 -17.87 -33.60 -2.22
CA GLN A 454 -19.21 -33.11 -2.51
C GLN A 454 -20.05 -33.09 -1.22
N PHE A 455 -20.69 -31.96 -0.95
CA PHE A 455 -21.56 -31.76 0.22
C PHE A 455 -22.97 -31.38 -0.23
N VAL A 456 -23.97 -31.91 0.47
CA VAL A 456 -25.37 -31.49 0.38
C VAL A 456 -25.69 -30.61 1.58
N HIS A 457 -26.08 -29.37 1.28
CA HIS A 457 -26.54 -28.39 2.25
C HIS A 457 -28.08 -28.37 2.21
N THR A 458 -28.73 -28.69 3.32
CA THR A 458 -30.19 -28.71 3.42
C THR A 458 -30.67 -27.76 4.51
N PHE A 459 -31.49 -26.78 4.16
CA PHE A 459 -32.11 -25.88 5.13
C PHE A 459 -33.23 -26.61 5.89
N LYS A 460 -33.10 -26.77 7.21
CA LYS A 460 -34.07 -27.43 8.10
C LYS A 460 -34.08 -26.76 9.46
N ASP A 461 -35.25 -26.68 10.08
CA ASP A 461 -35.45 -26.18 11.45
C ASP A 461 -34.94 -24.73 11.68
N GLY A 462 -34.75 -23.95 10.60
CA GLY A 462 -34.21 -22.58 10.62
C GLY A 462 -32.72 -22.46 10.30
N GLU A 463 -32.01 -23.56 10.05
CA GLU A 463 -30.55 -23.61 9.89
C GLU A 463 -30.13 -24.43 8.65
N PHE A 464 -28.96 -24.14 8.08
CA PHE A 464 -28.35 -24.97 7.04
C PHE A 464 -27.59 -26.15 7.64
N ARG A 465 -28.08 -27.37 7.43
CA ARG A 465 -27.35 -28.61 7.76
C ARG A 465 -26.55 -29.08 6.56
N THR A 466 -25.22 -28.98 6.68
CA THR A 466 -24.25 -29.52 5.72
C THR A 466 -23.99 -31.00 6.01
N SER A 467 -23.96 -31.84 4.99
CA SER A 467 -23.63 -33.26 5.09
C SER A 467 -22.84 -33.73 3.86
N PRO A 468 -21.81 -34.59 4.01
CA PRO A 468 -21.09 -35.15 2.87
C PRO A 468 -22.00 -36.06 2.05
N VAL A 469 -21.84 -36.05 0.72
CA VAL A 469 -22.60 -36.94 -0.18
C VAL A 469 -22.02 -38.35 -0.13
N SER A 470 -22.80 -39.28 0.42
CA SER A 470 -22.45 -40.69 0.48
C SER A 470 -22.74 -41.39 -0.86
N HIS A 471 -21.75 -41.41 -1.76
CA HIS A 471 -21.78 -42.27 -2.95
C HIS A 471 -21.48 -43.72 -2.54
N SER A 472 -22.50 -44.58 -2.52
CA SER A 472 -22.39 -45.98 -2.10
C SER A 472 -21.77 -46.89 -3.18
N GLY A 473 -20.51 -46.61 -3.56
CA GLY A 473 -19.70 -47.45 -4.44
C GLY A 473 -18.94 -48.52 -3.66
N ALA A 474 -19.56 -49.69 -3.45
CA ALA A 474 -18.93 -50.80 -2.74
C ALA A 474 -18.23 -51.77 -3.72
N PRO A 475 -16.95 -52.13 -3.52
CA PRO A 475 -16.37 -53.31 -4.14
C PRO A 475 -17.00 -54.57 -3.52
N HIS A 476 -17.40 -55.52 -4.37
CA HIS A 476 -18.02 -56.77 -3.92
C HIS A 476 -16.99 -57.71 -3.24
N CYS A 477 -17.26 -58.13 -2.01
CA CYS A 477 -16.73 -59.37 -1.45
C CYS A 477 -17.82 -60.13 -0.66
N LEU A 478 -17.65 -61.44 -0.46
CA LEU A 478 -18.76 -62.35 -0.18
C LEU A 478 -19.23 -62.39 1.29
N ARG A 479 -20.50 -62.77 1.47
CA ARG A 479 -21.14 -63.06 2.76
C ARG A 479 -20.42 -64.18 3.53
N MET A 480 -20.40 -64.07 4.86
CA MET A 480 -21.06 -65.08 5.71
C MET A 480 -21.65 -64.46 6.98
N THR A 481 -22.44 -65.22 7.73
CA THR A 481 -23.43 -64.69 8.68
C THR A 481 -23.11 -64.96 10.15
N ARG A 482 -23.57 -64.07 11.04
CA ARG A 482 -24.22 -64.41 12.34
C ARG A 482 -24.98 -63.21 12.92
N ARG A 483 -25.90 -63.49 13.85
CA ARG A 483 -26.85 -62.52 14.45
C ARG A 483 -26.32 -62.02 15.82
N PRO A 484 -26.68 -60.80 16.26
CA PRO A 484 -26.65 -60.42 17.67
C PRO A 484 -27.84 -61.02 18.43
N PRO A 485 -27.76 -61.07 19.78
CA PRO A 485 -28.87 -60.55 20.57
C PRO A 485 -28.46 -59.71 21.80
N VAL A 486 -29.04 -58.52 21.86
CA VAL A 486 -29.47 -57.69 23.01
C VAL A 486 -29.32 -58.26 24.44
N VAL A 487 -28.69 -57.47 25.33
CA VAL A 487 -29.11 -57.23 26.73
C VAL A 487 -28.93 -55.72 27.04
N PHE A 488 -29.66 -55.17 28.03
CA PHE A 488 -29.76 -53.72 28.32
C PHE A 488 -29.66 -53.44 29.84
N LEU A 489 -29.31 -52.18 30.19
CA LEU A 489 -29.40 -51.52 31.52
C LEU A 489 -28.37 -51.90 32.62
N GLY A 490 -27.89 -50.87 33.35
CA GLY A 490 -27.05 -50.99 34.55
C GLY A 490 -26.43 -49.67 35.05
N GLN A 491 -27.00 -49.08 36.10
CA GLN A 491 -26.52 -47.92 36.88
C GLN A 491 -27.04 -48.08 38.33
N PRO A 492 -26.60 -47.29 39.35
CA PRO A 492 -25.26 -46.73 39.63
C PRO A 492 -24.84 -46.88 41.13
N ALA A 493 -23.56 -46.68 41.49
CA ALA A 493 -23.12 -46.35 42.88
C ALA A 493 -21.60 -46.01 42.97
N SER A 494 -21.03 -45.43 44.05
CA SER A 494 -21.42 -44.26 44.88
C SER A 494 -20.34 -43.97 45.97
N ARG A 495 -20.15 -42.70 46.38
CA ARG A 495 -19.69 -42.24 47.74
C ARG A 495 -18.23 -42.53 48.23
N THR A 496 -17.54 -41.75 49.08
CA THR A 496 -17.53 -40.29 49.47
C THR A 496 -16.33 -39.95 50.41
N VAL A 497 -16.21 -38.68 50.86
CA VAL A 497 -15.72 -38.18 52.20
C VAL A 497 -14.20 -37.89 52.33
N LEU A 498 -13.77 -36.61 52.33
CA LEU A 498 -13.51 -35.63 53.44
C LEU A 498 -12.10 -35.82 54.11
N ALA A 499 -11.42 -34.81 54.69
CA ALA A 499 -11.41 -33.33 54.60
C ALA A 499 -10.22 -32.77 55.44
N ASP A 500 -9.90 -31.47 55.34
CA ASP A 500 -9.87 -30.51 56.49
C ASP A 500 -9.31 -29.10 56.13
N THR A 501 -9.65 -28.11 56.99
CA THR A 501 -9.23 -26.69 56.99
C THR A 501 -9.09 -26.18 58.44
N PRO A 502 -8.43 -25.03 58.72
CA PRO A 502 -9.03 -23.68 58.65
C PRO A 502 -8.02 -22.66 58.03
N GLU A 503 -8.01 -21.32 58.14
CA GLU A 503 -8.86 -20.19 58.65
C GLU A 503 -8.43 -18.94 57.79
N ALA A 504 -8.90 -17.67 57.85
CA ALA A 504 -9.86 -16.89 58.64
C ALA A 504 -10.51 -15.82 57.69
N ALA A 505 -11.62 -15.13 57.96
CA ALA A 505 -11.98 -14.14 59.01
C ALA A 505 -11.14 -12.84 58.97
N VAL A 506 -11.69 -11.60 58.98
CA VAL A 506 -13.03 -11.10 59.35
C VAL A 506 -13.52 -9.99 58.39
N CYS A 507 -14.84 -9.80 58.23
CA CYS A 507 -15.48 -8.75 57.41
C CYS A 507 -16.15 -7.63 58.24
N ILE A 508 -16.10 -6.39 57.73
CA ILE A 508 -17.03 -5.25 58.01
C ILE A 508 -17.09 -4.36 56.74
N THR A 509 -18.13 -3.61 56.32
CA THR A 509 -19.62 -3.73 56.26
C THR A 509 -20.12 -2.56 55.37
N VAL A 510 -21.30 -2.67 54.72
CA VAL A 510 -21.94 -1.67 53.79
C VAL A 510 -21.27 -1.61 52.41
N GLY A 511 -21.96 -1.69 51.26
CA GLY A 511 -23.39 -1.86 50.91
C GLY A 511 -23.51 -2.01 49.37
N TYR A 512 -24.66 -1.96 48.68
CA TYR A 512 -26.09 -1.93 49.02
C TYR A 512 -26.88 -2.42 47.78
N CYS A 513 -28.13 -2.92 47.86
CA CYS A 513 -28.76 -3.61 46.71
C CYS A 513 -30.31 -3.55 46.59
N ARG A 514 -30.79 -3.40 45.34
CA ARG A 514 -32.09 -3.82 44.72
C ARG A 514 -33.48 -3.47 45.32
N GLY A 515 -34.36 -3.04 44.40
CA GLY A 515 -35.77 -3.50 44.22
C GLY A 515 -36.08 -3.55 42.71
N ALA A 516 -36.79 -4.51 42.06
CA ALA A 516 -37.84 -5.49 42.44
C ALA A 516 -39.27 -4.88 42.49
N LEU A 517 -40.39 -5.58 42.21
CA LEU A 517 -40.68 -7.02 42.00
C LEU A 517 -42.14 -7.22 41.48
N ARG A 518 -42.46 -8.35 40.78
CA ARG A 518 -43.71 -9.19 40.77
C ARG A 518 -44.11 -9.62 39.34
N LYS A 519 -44.57 -10.84 38.97
CA LYS A 519 -45.11 -12.09 39.58
C LYS A 519 -46.60 -12.34 39.26
N ARG A 520 -46.92 -13.36 38.42
CA ARG A 520 -47.79 -14.53 38.74
C ARG A 520 -47.91 -15.55 37.56
N PRO A 521 -48.15 -16.86 37.82
CA PRO A 521 -48.42 -17.93 36.82
C PRO A 521 -49.81 -18.62 37.12
N PRO A 522 -50.12 -19.92 36.82
CA PRO A 522 -49.61 -20.92 35.85
C PRO A 522 -50.70 -21.70 35.03
N GLY A 523 -50.30 -22.65 34.16
CA GLY A 523 -51.11 -23.82 33.71
C GLY A 523 -51.61 -23.81 32.25
N TRP A 524 -52.03 -24.92 31.61
CA TRP A 524 -51.82 -26.37 31.84
C TRP A 524 -52.36 -27.16 30.60
N GLY A 525 -51.58 -28.06 29.98
CA GLY A 525 -52.02 -28.89 28.81
C GLY A 525 -52.19 -28.15 27.46
N GLY A 526 -52.40 -28.84 26.31
CA GLY A 526 -52.41 -30.30 26.14
C GLY A 526 -52.95 -30.89 24.80
N GLY A 527 -52.40 -30.53 23.63
CA GLY A 527 -52.44 -31.37 22.39
C GLY A 527 -53.52 -31.11 21.32
N ARG A 528 -53.24 -31.58 20.08
CA ARG A 528 -54.12 -31.81 18.87
C ARG A 528 -54.96 -30.60 18.38
N GLY A 529 -54.99 -30.13 17.13
CA GLY A 529 -54.65 -30.70 15.81
C GLY A 529 -55.79 -31.57 15.23
N PRO A 530 -56.12 -31.57 13.91
CA PRO A 530 -55.59 -30.77 12.78
C PRO A 530 -56.63 -30.24 11.73
N GLY A 531 -56.17 -29.50 10.71
CA GLY A 531 -56.87 -29.29 9.41
C GLY A 531 -57.86 -28.11 9.31
N ARG A 532 -58.45 -27.79 8.14
CA ARG A 532 -58.17 -28.21 6.74
C ARG A 532 -58.91 -27.30 5.72
N GLY A 533 -58.19 -26.67 4.77
CA GLY A 533 -58.79 -25.88 3.66
C GLY A 533 -59.42 -24.52 4.07
N GLY A 534 -59.83 -23.65 3.14
CA GLY A 534 -59.60 -23.68 1.69
C GLY A 534 -60.56 -22.79 0.87
N ALA A 535 -60.03 -21.71 0.26
CA ALA A 535 -60.68 -20.79 -0.71
C ALA A 535 -61.89 -19.93 -0.24
N GLY A 536 -62.07 -18.77 -0.89
CA GLY A 536 -63.23 -17.87 -0.69
C GLY A 536 -62.88 -16.39 -0.79
N PHE A 537 -63.09 -15.75 -1.95
CA PHE A 537 -62.87 -14.31 -2.17
C PHE A 537 -63.94 -13.44 -1.46
N GLY A 538 -63.54 -12.25 -0.98
CA GLY A 538 -64.48 -11.26 -0.44
C GLY A 538 -63.84 -9.93 -0.03
N LEU A 539 -63.78 -8.96 -0.95
CA LEU A 539 -63.55 -7.54 -0.66
C LEU A 539 -64.88 -6.90 -0.17
N PRO A 540 -64.87 -5.89 0.73
CA PRO A 540 -64.49 -4.53 0.32
C PRO A 540 -63.68 -3.71 1.34
N THR A 541 -63.18 -2.56 0.88
CA THR A 541 -62.42 -1.56 1.63
C THR A 541 -63.29 -0.54 2.38
N LEU A 542 -62.86 -0.08 3.57
CA LEU A 542 -63.12 1.28 4.08
C LEU A 542 -62.13 1.64 5.22
N PRO A 543 -61.46 2.81 5.21
CA PRO A 543 -60.55 3.24 6.28
C PRO A 543 -61.06 4.47 7.08
N TYR A 544 -60.80 4.53 8.39
CA TYR A 544 -60.66 5.80 9.14
C TYR A 544 -59.80 5.65 10.41
N GLU A 545 -59.49 6.78 11.05
CA GLU A 545 -58.31 7.01 11.91
C GLU A 545 -58.70 7.36 13.40
N PRO A 546 -57.86 7.95 14.30
CA PRO A 546 -57.72 7.46 15.68
C PRO A 546 -58.32 8.37 16.79
N PRO A 547 -58.35 7.93 18.07
CA PRO A 547 -59.03 8.64 19.15
C PRO A 547 -58.17 9.65 19.96
N ARG A 548 -58.50 10.94 19.78
CA ARG A 548 -58.75 12.00 20.79
C ARG A 548 -57.71 12.42 21.85
N SER A 549 -57.60 13.75 21.94
CA SER A 549 -56.98 14.57 23.00
C SER A 549 -57.87 14.79 24.24
N PRO A 550 -57.34 15.46 25.27
CA PRO A 550 -57.90 16.77 25.67
C PRO A 550 -56.82 17.84 25.90
N GLY A 551 -57.11 19.15 25.95
CA GLY A 551 -58.36 19.86 25.69
C GLY A 551 -58.23 21.36 26.05
N LEU A 552 -58.84 22.24 25.25
CA LEU A 552 -58.86 23.70 25.45
C LEU A 552 -60.30 24.20 25.62
N PRO A 553 -60.59 25.16 26.52
CA PRO A 553 -61.89 25.84 26.55
C PRO A 553 -62.09 26.70 25.30
N LEU A 554 -63.16 26.45 24.55
CA LEU A 554 -63.62 27.32 23.46
C LEU A 554 -64.46 28.46 24.00
N LEU A 555 -64.54 29.55 23.24
CA LEU A 555 -65.83 30.11 22.85
C LEU A 555 -65.79 30.63 21.40
N LYS A 556 -66.84 30.31 20.65
CA LYS A 556 -67.22 30.94 19.37
C LYS A 556 -68.22 32.08 19.71
N SER A 557 -68.81 32.85 18.81
CA SER A 557 -69.01 32.76 17.35
C SER A 557 -69.29 34.15 16.75
N ASP A 558 -69.26 34.22 15.42
CA ASP A 558 -70.09 35.05 14.54
C ASP A 558 -70.92 36.20 15.15
N ASP A 559 -70.66 37.42 14.68
CA ASP A 559 -71.63 38.07 13.78
C ASP A 559 -70.91 39.00 12.78
N SER A 560 -71.47 39.18 11.59
CA SER A 560 -70.85 39.84 10.44
C SER A 560 -71.69 41.00 9.90
N SER A 561 -72.00 42.00 10.74
CA SER A 561 -72.34 43.34 10.22
C SER A 561 -72.10 44.48 11.23
N ARG A 562 -71.90 45.69 10.69
CA ARG A 562 -71.93 46.98 11.41
C ARG A 562 -70.88 47.23 12.51
N LEU A 563 -69.60 47.29 12.13
CA LEU A 563 -68.72 48.37 12.60
C LEU A 563 -67.80 48.86 11.47
N GLN A 564 -68.40 49.59 10.52
CA GLN A 564 -67.65 50.53 9.67
C GLN A 564 -67.35 51.80 10.48
N LYS A 565 -66.21 52.44 10.18
CA LYS A 565 -65.57 53.55 10.93
C LYS A 565 -64.79 53.06 12.17
N GLU A 566 -63.48 53.29 12.30
CA GLU A 566 -62.50 53.88 11.37
C GLU A 566 -61.15 53.16 11.43
N LEU A 567 -60.51 52.97 10.26
CA LEU A 567 -59.05 53.01 10.07
C LEU A 567 -58.74 52.84 8.57
N ARG A 568 -58.77 53.96 7.82
CA ARG A 568 -58.35 53.96 6.41
C ARG A 568 -56.82 53.92 6.33
N PHE A 569 -56.22 52.73 6.38
CA PHE A 569 -54.88 52.56 5.82
C PHE A 569 -54.95 52.91 4.32
N PRO A 570 -54.16 53.90 3.84
CA PRO A 570 -54.24 54.28 2.44
C PRO A 570 -53.68 53.15 1.58
N SER A 571 -54.31 52.88 0.43
CA SER A 571 -53.94 51.79 -0.49
C SER A 571 -52.46 51.82 -0.87
N SER A 572 -51.87 53.02 -0.92
CA SER A 572 -50.44 53.26 -1.13
C SER A 572 -49.54 52.62 -0.07
N LEU A 573 -49.92 52.58 1.22
CA LEU A 573 -49.10 51.94 2.26
C LEU A 573 -49.10 50.42 2.12
N LEU A 574 -50.26 49.82 1.82
CA LEU A 574 -50.36 48.38 1.60
C LEU A 574 -49.62 47.96 0.32
N HIS A 575 -49.72 48.76 -0.75
CA HIS A 575 -48.88 48.61 -1.94
C HIS A 575 -47.39 48.76 -1.62
N LEU A 576 -46.99 49.75 -0.82
CA LEU A 576 -45.58 49.97 -0.47
C LEU A 576 -45.02 48.80 0.35
N LEU A 577 -45.79 48.24 1.28
CA LEU A 577 -45.43 47.03 2.03
C LEU A 577 -45.35 45.79 1.12
N LEU A 578 -46.32 45.57 0.24
CA LEU A 578 -46.27 44.48 -0.75
C LEU A 578 -45.09 44.63 -1.72
N VAL A 579 -44.80 45.84 -2.19
CA VAL A 579 -43.64 46.15 -3.03
C VAL A 579 -42.34 45.96 -2.26
N GLN A 580 -42.24 46.36 -0.99
CA GLN A 580 -41.04 46.11 -0.16
C GLN A 580 -40.85 44.62 0.16
N VAL A 581 -41.92 43.87 0.44
CA VAL A 581 -41.84 42.41 0.67
C VAL A 581 -41.48 41.70 -0.64
N MET A 582 -42.08 42.08 -1.77
CA MET A 582 -41.70 41.51 -3.07
C MET A 582 -40.30 41.95 -3.53
N ALA A 583 -39.84 43.16 -3.21
CA ALA A 583 -38.48 43.61 -3.47
C ALA A 583 -37.47 42.88 -2.59
N LYS A 584 -37.73 42.70 -1.29
CA LYS A 584 -36.90 41.89 -0.39
C LYS A 584 -36.89 40.42 -0.79
N ARG A 585 -38.03 39.85 -1.22
CA ARG A 585 -38.12 38.47 -1.73
C ARG A 585 -37.41 38.30 -3.07
N ARG A 586 -37.48 39.28 -3.98
CA ARG A 586 -36.70 39.32 -5.21
C ARG A 586 -35.20 39.52 -4.93
N LEU A 587 -34.83 40.33 -3.95
CA LEU A 587 -33.44 40.51 -3.52
C LEU A 587 -32.88 39.23 -2.91
N LEU A 588 -33.64 38.52 -2.06
CA LEU A 588 -33.26 37.18 -1.58
C LEU A 588 -33.15 36.18 -2.73
N LEU A 589 -34.08 36.20 -3.69
CA LEU A 589 -34.04 35.30 -4.85
C LEU A 589 -32.84 35.61 -5.76
N VAL A 590 -32.53 36.89 -5.98
CA VAL A 590 -31.34 37.33 -6.73
C VAL A 590 -30.06 37.01 -5.98
N LEU A 591 -30.01 37.17 -4.64
CA LEU A 591 -28.86 36.78 -3.83
C LEU A 591 -28.66 35.26 -3.84
N ALA A 592 -29.74 34.47 -3.77
CA ALA A 592 -29.71 33.02 -3.92
C ALA A 592 -29.28 32.60 -5.34
N LEU A 593 -29.72 33.32 -6.39
CA LEU A 593 -29.19 33.12 -7.74
C LEU A 593 -27.71 33.51 -7.83
N PHE A 594 -27.26 34.61 -7.24
CA PHE A 594 -25.84 34.98 -7.23
C PHE A 594 -24.98 33.96 -6.49
N LEU A 595 -25.47 33.38 -5.39
CA LEU A 595 -24.82 32.26 -4.70
C LEU A 595 -24.80 30.99 -5.58
N ALA A 596 -25.87 30.70 -6.33
CA ALA A 596 -25.93 29.58 -7.26
C ALA A 596 -25.04 29.77 -8.52
N PHE A 597 -24.93 30.99 -9.05
CA PHE A 597 -24.17 31.35 -10.25
C PHE A 597 -22.69 31.69 -9.96
N SER A 598 -22.32 31.95 -8.70
CA SER A 598 -20.90 32.08 -8.30
C SER A 598 -20.18 30.73 -8.29
N SER A 599 -20.90 29.62 -8.36
CA SER A 599 -20.32 28.28 -8.55
C SER A 599 -20.22 27.95 -10.04
N ALA A 600 -19.18 28.49 -10.69
CA ALA A 600 -18.56 27.80 -11.81
C ALA A 600 -17.98 26.49 -11.24
N LYS A 601 -18.77 25.41 -11.26
CA LYS A 601 -18.46 24.17 -10.54
C LYS A 601 -17.13 23.59 -10.99
N SER A 602 -16.10 23.75 -10.15
CA SER A 602 -14.89 22.94 -10.22
C SER A 602 -15.29 21.47 -10.11
N GLN A 603 -14.55 20.59 -10.79
CA GLN A 603 -14.86 19.16 -10.86
C GLN A 603 -14.50 18.49 -9.53
N SER A 604 -15.44 18.56 -8.58
CA SER A 604 -15.27 18.25 -7.15
C SER A 604 -14.90 16.81 -6.82
N PHE A 605 -14.71 15.97 -7.83
CA PHE A 605 -14.38 14.55 -7.74
C PHE A 605 -12.96 14.22 -8.22
N ILE A 606 -12.25 15.15 -8.86
CA ILE A 606 -10.84 14.95 -9.25
C ILE A 606 -9.92 15.51 -8.16
N GLY A 607 -9.21 14.60 -7.51
CA GLY A 607 -8.10 14.89 -6.61
C GLY A 607 -6.76 14.38 -7.12
N VAL A 608 -5.70 14.71 -6.39
CA VAL A 608 -4.36 14.14 -6.57
C VAL A 608 -3.69 13.91 -5.21
N ASN A 609 -2.82 12.92 -5.15
CA ASN A 609 -1.96 12.65 -4.01
C ASN A 609 -0.66 13.45 -4.11
N TYR A 610 -0.20 13.98 -2.98
CA TYR A 610 1.10 14.62 -2.83
C TYR A 610 1.90 13.83 -1.81
N GLY A 611 2.73 12.93 -2.32
CA GLY A 611 3.78 12.28 -1.54
C GLY A 611 4.99 13.19 -1.43
N GLN A 612 5.75 13.01 -0.35
CA GLN A 612 6.89 13.84 0.03
C GLN A 612 8.18 13.02 0.20
N VAL A 613 8.24 11.82 -0.37
CA VAL A 613 9.42 10.94 -0.34
C VAL A 613 10.37 11.31 -1.51
N ALA A 614 10.84 12.55 -1.49
CA ALA A 614 11.75 13.15 -2.46
C ALA A 614 12.50 14.34 -1.84
N ASP A 615 13.72 14.63 -2.30
CA ASP A 615 14.50 15.81 -1.85
C ASP A 615 14.46 17.00 -2.83
N ASN A 616 13.84 16.81 -4.00
CA ASN A 616 13.88 17.73 -5.12
C ASN A 616 12.62 18.61 -5.31
N LEU A 617 11.59 18.44 -4.47
CA LEU A 617 10.23 18.96 -4.71
C LEU A 617 10.16 20.50 -4.74
N PRO A 618 9.29 21.09 -5.59
CA PRO A 618 9.14 22.54 -5.67
C PRO A 618 8.44 23.12 -4.43
N PRO A 619 8.71 24.40 -4.09
CA PRO A 619 8.11 25.07 -2.94
C PRO A 619 6.57 24.93 -2.89
N PRO A 620 5.94 24.79 -1.70
CA PRO A 620 4.50 24.60 -1.59
C PRO A 620 3.65 25.68 -2.30
N SER A 621 4.12 26.93 -2.34
CA SER A 621 3.48 28.02 -3.09
C SER A 621 3.44 27.78 -4.61
N GLU A 622 4.47 27.15 -5.18
CA GLU A 622 4.51 26.80 -6.60
C GLU A 622 3.59 25.60 -6.89
N THR A 623 3.52 24.64 -5.96
CA THR A 623 2.55 23.54 -6.01
C THR A 623 1.10 24.07 -5.92
N ALA A 624 0.82 25.05 -5.06
CA ALA A 624 -0.48 25.70 -4.98
C ALA A 624 -0.86 26.44 -6.29
N ASN A 625 0.09 27.12 -6.92
CA ASN A 625 -0.09 27.76 -8.23
C ASN A 625 -0.36 26.73 -9.34
N LEU A 626 0.38 25.62 -9.36
CA LEU A 626 0.19 24.53 -10.32
C LEU A 626 -1.22 23.95 -10.20
N LEU A 627 -1.64 23.57 -8.99
CA LEU A 627 -2.99 23.05 -8.72
C LEU A 627 -4.08 24.04 -9.18
N GLN A 628 -3.92 25.34 -8.90
CA GLN A 628 -4.84 26.39 -9.37
C GLN A 628 -4.94 26.48 -10.90
N SER A 629 -3.93 26.08 -11.67
CA SER A 629 -3.98 26.03 -13.14
C SER A 629 -4.74 24.81 -13.70
N THR A 630 -4.89 23.75 -12.91
CA THR A 630 -5.55 22.49 -13.31
C THR A 630 -7.02 22.42 -12.87
N THR A 631 -7.79 21.42 -13.34
CA THR A 631 -9.14 21.11 -12.84
C THR A 631 -9.14 20.33 -11.52
N ILE A 632 -7.97 20.07 -10.92
CA ILE A 632 -7.86 19.40 -9.62
C ILE A 632 -8.51 20.30 -8.55
N SER A 633 -9.33 19.71 -7.69
CA SER A 633 -10.02 20.41 -6.60
C SER A 633 -9.88 19.71 -5.25
N LYS A 634 -9.21 18.57 -5.21
CA LYS A 634 -8.97 17.74 -4.04
C LYS A 634 -7.48 17.38 -3.93
N PHE A 635 -6.95 17.35 -2.72
CA PHE A 635 -5.53 17.17 -2.47
C PHE A 635 -5.33 16.31 -1.22
N ARG A 636 -4.61 15.20 -1.34
CA ARG A 636 -4.31 14.30 -0.21
C ARG A 636 -2.84 14.38 0.15
N LEU A 637 -2.60 14.74 1.42
CA LEU A 637 -1.31 14.63 2.09
C LEU A 637 -1.25 13.30 2.85
N TYR A 638 -0.06 12.73 2.98
CA TYR A 638 0.18 11.57 3.84
C TYR A 638 0.46 11.95 5.31
N ASP A 639 0.62 13.25 5.57
CA ASP A 639 0.81 13.85 6.88
C ASP A 639 -0.09 15.11 7.04
N ALA A 640 0.35 16.08 7.85
CA ALA A 640 -0.25 17.40 7.96
C ALA A 640 0.81 18.53 7.83
N ASP A 641 1.63 18.52 6.77
CA ASP A 641 2.65 19.55 6.51
C ASP A 641 2.06 20.99 6.65
N PRO A 642 2.57 21.80 7.60
CA PRO A 642 2.00 23.09 7.91
C PRO A 642 2.22 24.13 6.80
N ALA A 643 3.31 24.02 6.01
CA ALA A 643 3.61 24.92 4.91
C ALA A 643 2.75 24.60 3.69
N VAL A 644 2.51 23.32 3.42
CA VAL A 644 1.63 22.87 2.34
C VAL A 644 0.17 23.26 2.62
N ILE A 645 -0.34 23.00 3.84
CA ILE A 645 -1.70 23.42 4.23
C ILE A 645 -1.85 24.95 4.11
N GLN A 646 -0.89 25.73 4.63
CA GLN A 646 -0.93 27.20 4.54
C GLN A 646 -0.89 27.71 3.09
N SER A 647 -0.12 27.09 2.21
CA SER A 647 -0.05 27.47 0.79
C SER A 647 -1.38 27.30 0.03
N LEU A 648 -2.28 26.46 0.55
CA LEU A 648 -3.59 26.16 -0.03
C LEU A 648 -4.75 26.92 0.65
N ALA A 649 -4.46 27.79 1.62
CA ALA A 649 -5.45 28.67 2.23
C ALA A 649 -6.12 29.59 1.19
N GLY A 650 -7.45 29.74 1.25
CA GLY A 650 -8.25 30.55 0.33
C GLY A 650 -8.43 29.98 -1.08
N THR A 651 -7.73 28.90 -1.45
CA THR A 651 -7.79 28.32 -2.82
C THR A 651 -9.09 27.57 -3.13
N ASN A 652 -9.85 27.18 -2.10
CA ASN A 652 -10.98 26.24 -2.17
C ASN A 652 -10.61 24.81 -2.63
N ILE A 653 -9.31 24.46 -2.63
CA ILE A 653 -8.86 23.07 -2.80
C ILE A 653 -9.15 22.33 -1.49
N SER A 654 -9.83 21.19 -1.61
CA SER A 654 -10.30 20.38 -0.49
C SER A 654 -9.22 19.39 -0.05
N LEU A 655 -8.83 19.45 1.23
CA LEU A 655 -7.70 18.69 1.75
C LEU A 655 -8.14 17.39 2.44
N VAL A 656 -7.38 16.33 2.24
CA VAL A 656 -7.29 15.16 3.12
C VAL A 656 -5.93 15.22 3.81
N LEU A 657 -5.92 15.17 5.14
CA LEU A 657 -4.70 15.12 5.95
C LEU A 657 -4.46 13.69 6.42
N GLY A 658 -3.22 13.23 6.36
CA GLY A 658 -2.82 11.91 6.83
C GLY A 658 -2.38 11.92 8.28
N VAL A 659 -2.62 10.81 8.96
CA VAL A 659 -2.02 10.45 10.25
C VAL A 659 -1.10 9.27 9.97
N SER A 660 0.15 9.33 10.44
CA SER A 660 1.11 8.24 10.26
C SER A 660 0.64 6.97 10.98
N ASN A 661 0.98 5.80 10.43
CA ASN A 661 0.78 4.51 11.10
C ASN A 661 1.47 4.45 12.48
N SER A 662 2.56 5.20 12.69
CA SER A 662 3.23 5.33 13.99
C SER A 662 2.35 5.91 15.09
N ASP A 663 1.43 6.81 14.73
CA ASP A 663 0.73 7.67 15.69
C ASP A 663 -0.54 6.99 16.20
N ILE A 664 -1.04 5.98 15.46
CA ILE A 664 -2.28 5.25 15.74
C ILE A 664 -2.32 4.75 17.19
N ALA A 665 -1.23 4.13 17.68
CA ALA A 665 -1.18 3.60 19.03
C ALA A 665 -1.29 4.68 20.12
N SER A 666 -0.71 5.87 19.90
CA SER A 666 -0.80 7.00 20.84
C SER A 666 -2.19 7.64 20.79
N LEU A 667 -2.77 7.79 19.59
CA LEU A 667 -4.08 8.40 19.36
C LEU A 667 -5.22 7.49 19.82
N ALA A 668 -5.02 6.18 19.83
CA ALA A 668 -5.92 5.18 20.39
C ALA A 668 -5.94 5.17 21.91
N SER A 669 -4.75 5.24 22.54
CA SER A 669 -4.60 5.09 23.99
C SER A 669 -4.83 6.38 24.79
N ASP A 670 -4.60 7.56 24.21
CA ASP A 670 -4.83 8.85 24.86
C ASP A 670 -5.71 9.81 24.03
N PRO A 671 -6.95 10.11 24.48
CA PRO A 671 -7.78 11.16 23.90
C PRO A 671 -7.17 12.57 23.95
N SER A 672 -6.21 12.81 24.86
CA SER A 672 -5.48 14.08 24.94
C SER A 672 -4.50 14.22 23.77
N ALA A 673 -3.77 13.16 23.40
CA ALA A 673 -2.96 13.10 22.18
C ALA A 673 -3.80 13.40 20.92
N ALA A 674 -5.00 12.82 20.80
CA ALA A 674 -5.91 13.13 19.69
C ALA A 674 -6.41 14.60 19.71
N SER A 675 -6.66 15.15 20.90
CA SER A 675 -7.03 16.56 21.07
C SER A 675 -5.88 17.50 20.69
N ASN A 676 -4.65 17.17 21.07
CA ASN A 676 -3.43 17.90 20.75
C ASN A 676 -3.11 17.84 19.24
N TRP A 677 -3.28 16.66 18.62
CA TRP A 677 -3.11 16.49 17.17
C TRP A 677 -4.08 17.39 16.39
N VAL A 678 -5.37 17.40 16.76
CA VAL A 678 -6.37 18.29 16.14
C VAL A 678 -6.04 19.77 16.37
N ALA A 679 -5.58 20.13 17.57
CA ALA A 679 -5.20 21.50 17.92
C ALA A 679 -3.95 22.02 17.18
N ALA A 680 -3.01 21.14 16.82
CA ALA A 680 -1.84 21.46 16.02
C ALA A 680 -2.12 21.45 14.51
N ASN A 681 -2.83 20.43 14.03
CA ASN A 681 -2.83 20.06 12.60
C ASN A 681 -4.12 20.43 11.85
N VAL A 682 -5.19 20.84 12.56
CA VAL A 682 -6.48 21.21 11.94
C VAL A 682 -6.95 22.59 12.38
N LEU A 683 -7.01 22.86 13.69
CA LEU A 683 -7.56 24.11 14.22
C LEU A 683 -6.87 25.40 13.74
N PRO A 684 -5.54 25.46 13.51
CA PRO A 684 -4.89 26.68 13.03
C PRO A 684 -5.24 27.06 11.58
N TYR A 685 -5.79 26.11 10.82
CA TYR A 685 -5.96 26.23 9.36
C TYR A 685 -7.43 26.39 8.92
N VAL A 686 -8.40 25.92 9.72
CA VAL A 686 -9.83 26.10 9.43
C VAL A 686 -10.33 27.47 9.89
N PRO A 687 -11.23 28.15 9.14
CA PRO A 687 -11.83 27.76 7.87
C PRO A 687 -11.04 28.24 6.63
N ALA A 688 -9.84 28.79 6.79
CA ALA A 688 -9.07 29.35 5.67
C ALA A 688 -8.63 28.27 4.66
N SER A 689 -8.30 27.08 5.15
CA SER A 689 -8.00 25.88 4.35
C SER A 689 -9.17 24.91 4.43
N SER A 690 -9.56 24.31 3.30
CA SER A 690 -10.76 23.45 3.21
C SER A 690 -10.46 22.00 3.61
N ILE A 691 -10.07 21.77 4.86
CA ILE A 691 -9.84 20.42 5.40
C ILE A 691 -11.17 19.67 5.43
N SER A 692 -11.21 18.48 4.82
CA SER A 692 -12.44 17.70 4.61
C SER A 692 -12.43 16.35 5.33
N VAL A 693 -11.28 15.67 5.35
CA VAL A 693 -11.10 14.36 5.98
C VAL A 693 -9.74 14.31 6.70
N VAL A 694 -9.70 13.72 7.89
CA VAL A 694 -8.48 13.19 8.50
C VAL A 694 -8.45 11.68 8.23
N SER A 695 -7.40 11.21 7.58
CA SER A 695 -7.20 9.80 7.23
C SER A 695 -6.26 9.15 8.23
N VAL A 696 -6.77 8.23 9.03
CA VAL A 696 -6.06 7.60 10.14
C VAL A 696 -5.30 6.38 9.62
N GLY A 697 -3.99 6.55 9.39
CA GLY A 697 -3.15 5.52 8.81
C GLY A 697 -3.31 5.33 7.31
N ASN A 698 -2.30 4.70 6.70
CA ASN A 698 -2.35 4.20 5.34
C ASN A 698 -2.19 2.68 5.35
N GLU A 699 -3.17 1.98 4.78
CA GLU A 699 -3.15 0.54 4.53
C GLU A 699 -2.94 -0.34 5.78
N ALA A 700 -3.23 0.23 6.97
CA ALA A 700 -2.89 -0.34 8.28
C ALA A 700 -3.40 -1.77 8.51
N LEU A 701 -4.58 -2.14 7.99
CA LEU A 701 -5.13 -3.51 8.09
C LEU A 701 -4.36 -4.56 7.27
N ASN A 702 -3.55 -4.13 6.30
CA ASN A 702 -2.71 -5.01 5.48
C ASN A 702 -1.22 -4.96 5.86
N SER A 703 -0.86 -4.19 6.90
CA SER A 703 0.52 -4.03 7.39
C SER A 703 1.16 -5.30 7.96
N GLY A 704 0.35 -6.30 8.32
CA GLY A 704 0.77 -7.47 9.10
C GLY A 704 0.89 -7.23 10.61
N ASP A 705 0.72 -5.99 11.09
CA ASP A 705 0.76 -5.66 12.52
C ASP A 705 -0.66 -5.62 13.13
N SER A 706 -0.97 -6.66 13.91
CA SER A 706 -2.22 -6.76 14.67
C SER A 706 -2.43 -5.64 15.70
N SER A 707 -1.37 -4.95 16.14
CA SER A 707 -1.48 -3.79 17.02
C SER A 707 -1.97 -2.55 16.27
N LEU A 708 -1.61 -2.37 14.99
CA LEU A 708 -2.16 -1.29 14.17
C LEU A 708 -3.64 -1.52 13.89
N ALA A 709 -4.03 -2.75 13.52
CA ALA A 709 -5.42 -3.10 13.26
C ALA A 709 -6.33 -2.85 14.48
N SER A 710 -5.93 -3.34 15.65
CA SER A 710 -6.72 -3.21 16.89
C SER A 710 -6.77 -1.79 17.46
N ASN A 711 -5.77 -0.94 17.22
CA ASN A 711 -5.77 0.47 17.66
C ASN A 711 -6.43 1.44 16.66
N LEU A 712 -6.62 1.05 15.40
CA LEU A 712 -7.14 1.91 14.34
C LEU A 712 -8.51 2.53 14.67
N LEU A 713 -9.49 1.71 15.04
CA LEU A 713 -10.84 2.18 15.35
C LEU A 713 -10.88 3.10 16.60
N PRO A 714 -10.23 2.79 17.74
CA PRO A 714 -10.08 3.72 18.85
C PRO A 714 -9.44 5.07 18.46
N ALA A 715 -8.38 5.07 17.64
CA ALA A 715 -7.75 6.32 17.18
C ALA A 715 -8.72 7.18 16.34
N MET A 716 -9.49 6.56 15.44
CA MET A 716 -10.54 7.24 14.67
C MET A 716 -11.64 7.83 15.57
N GLN A 717 -12.05 7.11 16.63
CA GLN A 717 -13.04 7.57 17.60
C GLN A 717 -12.55 8.76 18.43
N ASN A 718 -11.30 8.73 18.90
CA ASN A 718 -10.70 9.82 19.67
C ASN A 718 -10.51 11.08 18.80
N LEU A 719 -10.00 10.94 17.58
CA LEU A 719 -9.87 12.06 16.63
C LEU A 719 -11.24 12.67 16.27
N ARG A 720 -12.26 11.85 16.01
CA ARG A 720 -13.62 12.36 15.72
C ARG A 720 -14.22 13.09 16.92
N SER A 721 -13.93 12.63 18.14
CA SER A 721 -14.35 13.31 19.38
C SER A 721 -13.69 14.68 19.52
N ALA A 722 -12.37 14.76 19.31
CA ALA A 722 -11.61 16.01 19.32
C ALA A 722 -12.09 17.00 18.23
N LEU A 723 -12.30 16.54 17.00
CA LEU A 723 -12.85 17.38 15.92
C LEU A 723 -14.27 17.89 16.23
N SER A 724 -15.11 17.05 16.84
CA SER A 724 -16.49 17.42 17.20
C SER A 724 -16.57 18.42 18.36
N ALA A 725 -15.53 18.52 19.19
CA ALA A 725 -15.46 19.50 20.28
C ALA A 725 -15.23 20.95 19.78
N SER A 726 -14.75 21.13 18.54
CA SER A 726 -14.57 22.45 17.93
C SER A 726 -15.62 22.70 16.86
N ALA A 727 -16.42 23.77 17.02
CA ALA A 727 -17.41 24.17 16.03
C ALA A 727 -16.80 24.34 14.62
N ALA A 728 -15.58 24.89 14.53
CA ALA A 728 -14.88 25.14 13.27
C ALA A 728 -14.36 23.87 12.58
N ALA A 729 -14.11 22.78 13.32
CA ALA A 729 -13.63 21.50 12.78
C ALA A 729 -14.69 20.38 12.78
N SER A 730 -15.87 20.61 13.38
CA SER A 730 -16.95 19.63 13.54
C SER A 730 -17.42 18.96 12.24
N GLY A 731 -17.28 19.65 11.10
CA GLY A 731 -17.59 19.14 9.76
C GLY A 731 -16.54 18.19 9.16
N VAL A 732 -15.31 18.20 9.68
CA VAL A 732 -14.19 17.36 9.19
C VAL A 732 -14.48 15.89 9.49
N LYS A 733 -14.40 15.05 8.46
CA LYS A 733 -14.65 13.60 8.54
C LYS A 733 -13.41 12.86 9.03
N VAL A 734 -13.60 11.63 9.49
CA VAL A 734 -12.50 10.74 9.90
C VAL A 734 -12.68 9.42 9.17
N SER A 735 -11.64 8.99 8.47
CA SER A 735 -11.60 7.72 7.73
C SER A 735 -10.21 7.07 7.86
N THR A 736 -9.94 6.03 7.09
CA THR A 736 -8.68 5.26 7.01
C THR A 736 -8.59 4.70 5.59
N VAL A 737 -7.39 4.58 5.03
CA VAL A 737 -7.17 4.09 3.66
C VAL A 737 -6.83 2.60 3.65
N HIS A 738 -7.40 1.87 2.69
CA HIS A 738 -7.26 0.42 2.52
C HIS A 738 -6.66 0.04 1.16
N THR A 739 -5.94 -1.08 1.09
CA THR A 739 -5.61 -1.74 -0.19
C THR A 739 -6.82 -2.48 -0.74
N MET A 740 -6.79 -2.89 -2.02
CA MET A 740 -7.71 -3.91 -2.53
C MET A 740 -7.57 -5.29 -1.86
N ALA A 741 -6.44 -5.58 -1.19
CA ALA A 741 -6.22 -6.83 -0.46
C ALA A 741 -6.97 -6.90 0.88
N VAL A 742 -7.87 -5.96 1.18
CA VAL A 742 -8.93 -6.19 2.18
C VAL A 742 -10.02 -7.14 1.66
N LEU A 743 -10.09 -7.40 0.35
CA LEU A 743 -11.04 -8.32 -0.26
C LEU A 743 -10.47 -9.75 -0.37
N SER A 744 -11.29 -10.75 -0.04
CA SER A 744 -11.04 -12.17 -0.36
C SER A 744 -11.58 -12.58 -1.74
N GLN A 745 -12.56 -11.84 -2.26
CA GLN A 745 -13.18 -12.06 -3.57
C GLN A 745 -13.47 -10.71 -4.23
N SER A 746 -13.22 -10.61 -5.53
CA SER A 746 -13.45 -9.39 -6.33
C SER A 746 -13.70 -9.63 -7.83
N ASP A 747 -13.70 -10.88 -8.30
CA ASP A 747 -13.99 -11.25 -9.69
C ASP A 747 -14.91 -12.49 -9.72
N PRO A 748 -16.16 -12.40 -10.21
CA PRO A 748 -16.79 -11.19 -10.76
C PRO A 748 -17.08 -10.14 -9.67
N PRO A 749 -17.26 -8.85 -10.00
CA PRO A 749 -17.47 -7.79 -9.01
C PRO A 749 -18.61 -8.05 -8.01
N SER A 750 -19.74 -8.64 -8.42
CA SER A 750 -20.82 -8.99 -7.48
C SER A 750 -20.50 -10.14 -6.51
N SER A 751 -19.31 -10.74 -6.58
CA SER A 751 -18.78 -11.66 -5.56
C SER A 751 -17.97 -10.94 -4.48
N GLY A 752 -17.82 -9.61 -4.60
CA GLY A 752 -17.07 -8.76 -3.69
C GLY A 752 -17.30 -9.09 -2.22
N ALA A 753 -16.25 -9.48 -1.52
CA ALA A 753 -16.31 -9.87 -0.11
C ALA A 753 -14.99 -9.54 0.59
N PHE A 754 -15.06 -9.00 1.82
CA PHE A 754 -13.88 -8.75 2.66
C PHE A 754 -13.19 -10.06 3.09
N HIS A 755 -11.93 -9.99 3.54
CA HIS A 755 -11.22 -11.15 4.08
C HIS A 755 -11.78 -11.51 5.47
N PRO A 756 -12.15 -12.77 5.76
CA PRO A 756 -12.78 -13.16 7.03
C PRO A 756 -12.01 -12.70 8.27
N ASP A 757 -10.67 -12.80 8.21
CA ASP A 757 -9.77 -12.52 9.33
C ASP A 757 -9.81 -11.05 9.80
N ILE A 758 -10.13 -10.10 8.90
CA ILE A 758 -10.26 -8.66 9.20
C ILE A 758 -11.71 -8.18 9.17
N ALA A 759 -12.67 -9.05 8.85
CA ALA A 759 -14.08 -8.68 8.69
C ALA A 759 -14.70 -8.16 10.01
N ALA A 760 -14.18 -8.60 11.17
CA ALA A 760 -14.59 -8.11 12.49
C ALA A 760 -14.14 -6.66 12.73
N ASP A 761 -12.87 -6.34 12.47
CA ASP A 761 -12.33 -4.99 12.62
C ASP A 761 -12.97 -4.03 11.62
N LEU A 762 -13.13 -4.47 10.36
CA LEU A 762 -13.86 -3.74 9.33
C LEU A 762 -15.31 -3.49 9.72
N ALA A 763 -16.05 -4.45 10.27
CA ALA A 763 -17.43 -4.20 10.71
C ALA A 763 -17.53 -3.09 11.78
N GLY A 764 -16.53 -2.99 12.67
CA GLY A 764 -16.40 -1.88 13.62
C GLY A 764 -16.11 -0.54 12.94
N ILE A 765 -15.15 -0.52 12.00
CA ILE A 765 -14.77 0.66 11.22
C ILE A 765 -15.94 1.15 10.36
N LEU A 766 -16.60 0.27 9.62
CA LEU A 766 -17.77 0.58 8.79
C LEU A 766 -18.96 1.09 9.63
N GLY A 767 -19.15 0.52 10.82
CA GLY A 767 -20.10 1.05 11.83
C GLY A 767 -19.81 2.50 12.20
N PHE A 768 -18.55 2.84 12.46
CA PHE A 768 -18.11 4.20 12.74
C PHE A 768 -18.23 5.14 11.52
N LEU A 769 -17.82 4.68 10.33
CA LEU A 769 -17.90 5.46 9.08
C LEU A 769 -19.36 5.84 8.79
N ARG A 770 -20.28 4.87 8.85
CA ARG A 770 -21.73 5.12 8.77
C ARG A 770 -22.20 6.14 9.80
N ASN A 771 -21.93 5.89 11.08
CA ASN A 771 -22.44 6.72 12.18
C ASN A 771 -21.90 8.16 12.16
N THR A 772 -20.78 8.41 11.46
CA THR A 772 -20.20 9.75 11.26
C THR A 772 -20.50 10.35 9.88
N GLY A 773 -21.08 9.57 8.97
CA GLY A 773 -21.23 9.90 7.56
C GLY A 773 -19.88 10.18 6.88
N SER A 774 -18.86 9.36 7.18
CA SER A 774 -17.52 9.42 6.61
C SER A 774 -17.34 8.34 5.54
N PRO A 775 -16.54 8.56 4.49
CA PRO A 775 -16.38 7.59 3.40
C PRO A 775 -15.48 6.41 3.78
N PHE A 776 -15.66 5.28 3.12
CA PHE A 776 -14.66 4.21 3.02
C PHE A 776 -13.63 4.59 1.95
N MET A 777 -12.34 4.61 2.31
CA MET A 777 -11.26 5.04 1.41
C MET A 777 -10.41 3.85 0.96
N ILE A 778 -10.21 3.71 -0.35
CA ILE A 778 -9.69 2.48 -0.98
C ILE A 778 -8.70 2.78 -2.12
N ASN A 779 -7.73 1.90 -2.32
CA ASN A 779 -6.65 2.02 -3.32
C ASN A 779 -6.76 0.98 -4.48
N PRO A 780 -7.72 1.12 -5.43
CA PRO A 780 -7.83 0.29 -6.62
C PRO A 780 -6.79 0.65 -7.69
N TYR A 781 -5.84 -0.25 -7.94
CA TYR A 781 -4.83 -0.12 -8.98
C TYR A 781 -5.01 -1.16 -10.10
N PRO A 782 -5.57 -0.77 -11.27
CA PRO A 782 -5.59 -1.60 -12.47
C PRO A 782 -4.20 -1.99 -13.00
N PHE A 783 -3.15 -1.21 -12.70
CA PHE A 783 -1.77 -1.52 -13.05
C PHE A 783 -1.29 -2.85 -12.46
N PHE A 784 -1.49 -3.09 -11.15
CA PHE A 784 -1.05 -4.35 -10.51
C PHE A 784 -1.87 -5.56 -10.99
N ALA A 785 -3.14 -5.35 -11.34
CA ALA A 785 -3.96 -6.37 -11.97
C ALA A 785 -3.43 -6.74 -13.38
N TYR A 786 -3.00 -5.75 -14.18
CA TYR A 786 -2.35 -6.00 -15.47
C TYR A 786 -0.97 -6.67 -15.31
N ARG A 787 -0.12 -6.25 -14.35
CA ARG A 787 1.18 -6.91 -14.07
C ARG A 787 1.00 -8.40 -13.73
N SER A 788 -0.13 -8.75 -13.10
CA SER A 788 -0.49 -10.14 -12.75
C SER A 788 -1.04 -10.95 -13.94
N ASP A 789 -1.61 -10.28 -14.95
CA ASP A 789 -2.21 -10.89 -16.14
C ASP A 789 -1.91 -10.04 -17.40
N PRO A 790 -0.67 -10.12 -17.96
CA PRO A 790 -0.17 -9.17 -18.96
C PRO A 790 -0.76 -9.32 -20.38
N ARG A 791 -1.93 -9.95 -20.53
CA ARG A 791 -2.59 -10.23 -21.82
C ARG A 791 -3.16 -8.95 -22.47
N PRO A 792 -3.16 -8.81 -23.82
CA PRO A 792 -3.60 -7.60 -24.50
C PRO A 792 -5.04 -7.17 -24.20
N GLU A 793 -5.96 -8.13 -24.01
CA GLU A 793 -7.35 -7.85 -23.63
C GLU A 793 -7.49 -7.38 -22.17
N THR A 794 -6.59 -7.80 -21.28
CA THR A 794 -6.50 -7.26 -19.91
C THR A 794 -5.87 -5.87 -19.93
N LEU A 795 -4.89 -5.59 -20.79
CA LEU A 795 -4.36 -4.22 -20.98
C LEU A 795 -5.46 -3.27 -21.45
N ALA A 796 -6.21 -3.64 -22.50
CA ALA A 796 -7.29 -2.82 -23.03
C ALA A 796 -8.38 -2.53 -21.97
N PHE A 797 -8.73 -3.55 -21.18
CA PHE A 797 -9.67 -3.44 -20.07
C PHE A 797 -9.13 -2.57 -18.91
N CYS A 798 -7.83 -2.61 -18.61
CA CYS A 798 -7.25 -1.76 -17.57
C CYS A 798 -7.06 -0.30 -18.01
N LEU A 799 -6.82 -0.04 -19.31
CA LEU A 799 -6.62 1.31 -19.87
C LEU A 799 -7.92 2.00 -20.36
N PHE A 800 -9.10 1.46 -20.06
CA PHE A 800 -10.40 1.92 -20.58
C PHE A 800 -10.51 1.94 -22.13
N HIS A 801 -9.66 1.18 -22.84
CA HIS A 801 -9.71 1.09 -24.29
C HIS A 801 -10.91 0.24 -24.77
N PRO A 802 -11.44 0.46 -26.00
CA PRO A 802 -12.51 -0.36 -26.55
C PRO A 802 -12.20 -1.85 -26.49
N ASN A 803 -13.06 -2.61 -25.81
CA ASN A 803 -12.96 -4.06 -25.62
C ASN A 803 -14.37 -4.69 -25.57
N SER A 804 -14.46 -6.01 -25.44
CA SER A 804 -15.73 -6.75 -25.41
C SER A 804 -16.59 -6.51 -24.16
N GLY A 805 -16.01 -5.89 -23.13
CA GLY A 805 -16.49 -5.96 -21.76
C GLY A 805 -16.28 -7.35 -21.13
N ARG A 806 -16.53 -7.42 -19.82
CA ARG A 806 -16.62 -8.64 -19.01
C ARG A 806 -18.01 -8.69 -18.38
N LEU A 807 -18.79 -9.73 -18.70
CA LEU A 807 -20.12 -9.94 -18.14
C LEU A 807 -19.99 -10.56 -16.74
N ASP A 808 -20.46 -9.83 -15.74
CA ASP A 808 -20.65 -10.35 -14.39
C ASP A 808 -21.85 -11.31 -14.38
N VAL A 809 -21.59 -12.58 -14.07
CA VAL A 809 -22.60 -13.64 -14.08
C VAL A 809 -23.57 -13.51 -12.89
N GLY A 810 -23.20 -12.84 -11.81
CA GLY A 810 -24.07 -12.56 -10.67
C GLY A 810 -24.98 -11.37 -10.93
N SER A 811 -24.40 -10.16 -11.03
CA SER A 811 -25.18 -8.92 -11.21
C SER A 811 -25.81 -8.74 -12.60
N LYS A 812 -25.35 -9.48 -13.62
CA LYS A 812 -25.68 -9.31 -15.05
C LYS A 812 -25.19 -7.99 -15.66
N LEU A 813 -24.39 -7.22 -14.93
CA LEU A 813 -23.75 -6.00 -15.43
C LEU A 813 -22.56 -6.36 -16.32
N THR A 814 -22.30 -5.55 -17.34
CA THR A 814 -21.11 -5.71 -18.19
C THR A 814 -20.12 -4.59 -17.88
N TYR A 815 -19.01 -4.95 -17.26
CA TYR A 815 -17.92 -4.04 -16.96
C TYR A 815 -17.11 -3.82 -18.22
N THR A 816 -16.79 -2.56 -18.54
CA THR A 816 -15.99 -2.20 -19.73
C THR A 816 -14.55 -1.85 -19.38
N ASN A 817 -14.23 -1.68 -18.09
CA ASN A 817 -12.90 -1.39 -17.61
C ASN A 817 -12.66 -1.98 -16.19
N MET A 818 -11.38 -2.07 -15.80
CA MET A 818 -10.95 -2.64 -14.52
C MET A 818 -11.24 -1.73 -13.32
N PHE A 819 -11.23 -0.40 -13.49
CA PHE A 819 -11.48 0.54 -12.41
C PHE A 819 -12.90 0.38 -11.84
N ASP A 820 -13.91 0.40 -12.71
CA ASP A 820 -15.31 0.16 -12.35
C ASP A 820 -15.49 -1.20 -11.68
N ALA A 821 -14.82 -2.24 -12.19
CA ALA A 821 -14.89 -3.60 -11.65
C ALA A 821 -14.28 -3.70 -10.23
N GLN A 822 -13.14 -3.04 -9.98
CA GLN A 822 -12.52 -2.98 -8.66
C GLN A 822 -13.37 -2.17 -7.67
N VAL A 823 -13.93 -1.03 -8.10
CA VAL A 823 -14.78 -0.18 -7.26
C VAL A 823 -16.12 -0.86 -6.92
N ASP A 824 -16.74 -1.57 -7.86
CA ASP A 824 -18.01 -2.27 -7.63
C ASP A 824 -17.84 -3.59 -6.87
N ALA A 825 -16.65 -4.19 -6.88
CA ALA A 825 -16.29 -5.26 -5.94
C ALA A 825 -16.27 -4.74 -4.48
N VAL A 826 -15.78 -3.52 -4.26
CA VAL A 826 -15.81 -2.86 -2.94
C VAL A 826 -17.24 -2.51 -2.53
N ARG A 827 -18.06 -1.98 -3.44
CA ARG A 827 -19.50 -1.75 -3.23
C ARG A 827 -20.22 -3.04 -2.81
N SER A 828 -19.99 -4.12 -3.54
CA SER A 828 -20.58 -5.44 -3.27
C SER A 828 -20.15 -6.00 -1.90
N ALA A 829 -18.89 -5.81 -1.51
CA ALA A 829 -18.38 -6.22 -0.19
C ALA A 829 -19.01 -5.43 0.97
N LEU A 830 -19.19 -4.11 0.79
CA LEU A 830 -19.88 -3.25 1.74
C LEU A 830 -21.37 -3.62 1.85
N ASP A 831 -22.04 -3.93 0.75
CA ASP A 831 -23.44 -4.34 0.71
C ASP A 831 -23.64 -5.71 1.40
N ALA A 832 -22.78 -6.68 1.09
CA ALA A 832 -22.80 -8.02 1.69
C ALA A 832 -22.56 -7.98 3.21
N LEU A 833 -21.79 -7.01 3.71
CA LEU A 833 -21.54 -6.81 5.15
C LEU A 833 -22.57 -5.88 5.83
N GLY A 834 -23.57 -5.36 5.10
CA GLY A 834 -24.68 -4.60 5.66
C GLY A 834 -24.46 -3.08 5.80
N PHE A 835 -23.70 -2.49 4.87
CA PHE A 835 -23.34 -1.06 4.85
C PHE A 835 -23.59 -0.37 3.48
N PRO A 836 -24.79 -0.49 2.86
CA PRO A 836 -25.10 0.12 1.56
C PRO A 836 -24.95 1.65 1.56
N GLU A 837 -25.25 2.31 2.68
CA GLU A 837 -25.09 3.75 2.89
C GLU A 837 -23.65 4.28 3.04
N VAL A 838 -22.63 3.42 3.14
CA VAL A 838 -21.23 3.89 3.27
C VAL A 838 -20.67 4.26 1.90
N GLU A 839 -20.38 5.55 1.73
CA GLU A 839 -19.81 6.14 0.52
C GLU A 839 -18.39 5.66 0.23
N ILE A 840 -18.04 5.50 -1.06
CA ILE A 840 -16.69 5.09 -1.50
C ILE A 840 -15.91 6.31 -2.02
N VAL A 841 -14.64 6.40 -1.63
CA VAL A 841 -13.65 7.34 -2.18
C VAL A 841 -12.41 6.54 -2.60
N VAL A 842 -11.97 6.73 -3.85
CA VAL A 842 -10.69 6.19 -4.32
C VAL A 842 -9.57 7.12 -3.85
N ALA A 843 -8.81 6.69 -2.85
CA ALA A 843 -7.75 7.49 -2.24
C ALA A 843 -6.44 7.43 -3.03
N GLU A 844 -6.17 6.34 -3.72
CA GLU A 844 -5.04 6.21 -4.64
C GLU A 844 -5.43 5.35 -5.85
N THR A 845 -5.14 5.85 -7.04
CA THR A 845 -5.11 5.05 -8.27
C THR A 845 -4.18 5.73 -9.26
N GLY A 846 -3.44 4.96 -10.06
CA GLY A 846 -2.45 5.51 -10.97
C GLY A 846 -1.78 4.44 -11.83
N TRP A 847 -0.86 4.87 -12.68
CA TRP A 847 -0.12 4.02 -13.59
C TRP A 847 1.27 4.62 -13.85
N PRO A 848 2.36 3.86 -13.69
CA PRO A 848 3.72 4.40 -13.79
C PRO A 848 4.18 4.54 -15.25
N TYR A 849 4.85 5.64 -15.58
CA TYR A 849 5.31 5.91 -16.95
C TYR A 849 6.64 5.25 -17.31
N GLN A 850 7.35 4.73 -16.31
CA GLN A 850 8.61 4.02 -16.41
C GLN A 850 8.65 2.97 -15.29
N GLY A 851 9.44 1.91 -15.46
CA GLY A 851 9.57 0.83 -14.48
C GLY A 851 10.80 -0.03 -14.76
N ASP A 852 11.04 -1.03 -13.90
CA ASP A 852 12.10 -2.02 -14.12
C ASP A 852 11.74 -2.98 -15.28
N PRO A 853 12.71 -3.71 -15.88
CA PRO A 853 12.46 -4.51 -17.08
C PRO A 853 11.43 -5.65 -16.94
N ASP A 854 11.04 -6.03 -15.72
CA ASP A 854 9.95 -6.99 -15.43
C ASP A 854 8.60 -6.32 -15.12
N GLU A 855 8.53 -4.98 -15.07
CA GLU A 855 7.31 -4.22 -14.76
C GLU A 855 6.46 -4.00 -16.01
N VAL A 856 6.02 -5.12 -16.60
CA VAL A 856 5.25 -5.15 -17.85
C VAL A 856 4.03 -4.23 -17.76
N GLY A 857 4.02 -3.22 -18.64
CA GLY A 857 2.96 -2.21 -18.72
C GLY A 857 3.39 -0.80 -18.29
N ALA A 858 4.48 -0.65 -17.54
CA ALA A 858 5.01 0.67 -17.18
C ALA A 858 5.58 1.39 -18.43
N SER A 859 4.89 2.44 -18.89
CA SER A 859 5.27 3.21 -20.08
C SER A 859 4.49 4.54 -20.16
N VAL A 860 5.08 5.57 -20.79
CA VAL A 860 4.45 6.89 -20.97
C VAL A 860 3.11 6.79 -21.69
N ASP A 861 3.00 5.96 -22.73
CA ASP A 861 1.76 5.78 -23.48
C ASP A 861 0.66 5.14 -22.62
N ASN A 862 0.99 4.12 -21.82
CA ASN A 862 0.00 3.48 -20.93
C ASN A 862 -0.37 4.36 -19.75
N ALA A 863 0.60 5.09 -19.15
CA ALA A 863 0.34 6.02 -18.05
C ALA A 863 -0.56 7.20 -18.49
N LYS A 864 -0.30 7.73 -19.70
CA LYS A 864 -1.14 8.74 -20.35
C LYS A 864 -2.53 8.20 -20.68
N ALA A 865 -2.62 7.00 -21.25
CA ALA A 865 -3.89 6.36 -21.55
C ALA A 865 -4.72 6.12 -20.28
N PHE A 866 -4.12 5.54 -19.23
CA PHE A 866 -4.81 5.28 -17.98
C PHE A 866 -5.33 6.57 -17.32
N ASN A 867 -4.44 7.50 -17.00
CA ASN A 867 -4.82 8.72 -16.27
C ASN A 867 -5.71 9.64 -17.12
N GLY A 868 -5.45 9.76 -18.42
CA GLY A 868 -6.29 10.55 -19.34
C GLY A 868 -7.69 9.96 -19.50
N ASN A 869 -7.82 8.64 -19.65
CA ASN A 869 -9.13 7.99 -19.80
C ASN A 869 -9.88 7.91 -18.46
N LEU A 870 -9.18 7.77 -17.32
CA LEU A 870 -9.76 7.90 -15.98
C LEU A 870 -10.36 9.31 -15.79
N VAL A 871 -9.60 10.37 -16.12
CA VAL A 871 -10.09 11.75 -16.08
C VAL A 871 -11.30 11.94 -17.02
N ALA A 872 -11.30 11.33 -18.21
CA ALA A 872 -12.44 11.37 -19.12
C ALA A 872 -13.68 10.63 -18.59
N HIS A 873 -13.51 9.42 -18.03
CA HIS A 873 -14.56 8.64 -17.37
C HIS A 873 -15.17 9.44 -16.22
N LEU A 874 -14.34 9.95 -15.30
CA LEU A 874 -14.81 10.73 -14.15
C LEU A 874 -15.55 12.01 -14.58
N ARG A 875 -15.13 12.65 -15.67
CA ARG A 875 -15.82 13.83 -16.24
C ARG A 875 -17.14 13.51 -16.95
N SER A 876 -17.38 12.27 -17.35
CA SER A 876 -18.63 11.86 -18.02
C SER A 876 -19.83 11.80 -17.06
N LEU A 877 -19.59 11.73 -15.75
CA LEU A 877 -20.59 11.50 -14.70
C LEU A 877 -21.38 10.18 -14.84
N VAL A 878 -20.93 9.24 -15.68
CA VAL A 878 -21.62 7.95 -15.90
C VAL A 878 -21.63 7.07 -14.65
N GLY A 879 -20.62 7.20 -13.79
CA GLY A 879 -20.42 6.34 -12.62
C GLY A 879 -20.01 4.92 -13.01
N THR A 880 -20.05 4.01 -12.03
CA THR A 880 -19.79 2.58 -12.27
C THR A 880 -21.08 1.85 -12.65
N PRO A 881 -21.04 0.63 -13.21
CA PRO A 881 -22.23 -0.14 -13.54
C PRO A 881 -23.18 -0.39 -12.36
N LEU A 882 -22.67 -0.55 -11.13
CA LEU A 882 -23.46 -0.74 -9.91
C LEU A 882 -23.83 0.60 -9.21
N MET A 883 -23.05 1.66 -9.42
CA MET A 883 -23.31 3.02 -8.89
C MET A 883 -23.43 4.08 -10.01
N PRO A 884 -24.40 3.95 -10.93
CA PRO A 884 -24.50 4.81 -12.11
C PRO A 884 -24.99 6.24 -11.80
N GLY A 885 -24.65 7.18 -12.68
CA GLY A 885 -25.13 8.57 -12.67
C GLY A 885 -24.39 9.51 -11.70
N ARG A 886 -23.29 9.04 -11.10
CA ARG A 886 -22.44 9.82 -10.19
C ARG A 886 -20.98 9.37 -10.29
N SER A 887 -20.05 10.31 -10.40
CA SER A 887 -18.61 9.99 -10.32
C SER A 887 -18.20 9.64 -8.90
N VAL A 888 -17.23 8.75 -8.78
CA VAL A 888 -16.56 8.43 -7.52
C VAL A 888 -15.43 9.44 -7.29
N ASP A 889 -15.37 10.01 -6.08
CA ASP A 889 -14.26 10.88 -5.67
C ASP A 889 -12.94 10.11 -5.79
N THR A 890 -12.02 10.61 -6.62
CA THR A 890 -10.83 9.85 -7.04
C THR A 890 -9.58 10.73 -6.98
N TYR A 891 -8.59 10.27 -6.21
CA TYR A 891 -7.30 10.93 -6.04
C TYR A 891 -6.23 10.19 -6.86
N ILE A 892 -5.71 10.85 -7.89
CA ILE A 892 -4.69 10.26 -8.77
C ILE A 892 -3.36 10.18 -8.01
N PHE A 893 -2.70 9.03 -8.07
CA PHE A 893 -1.33 8.82 -7.56
C PHE A 893 -0.32 8.94 -8.72
N ALA A 894 0.54 9.96 -8.79
CA ALA A 894 0.72 11.09 -7.86
C ALA A 894 0.96 12.42 -8.60
N LEU A 895 1.01 13.55 -7.87
CA LEU A 895 1.26 14.86 -8.49
C LEU A 895 2.67 14.94 -9.09
N TYR A 896 3.68 14.55 -8.31
CA TYR A 896 5.09 14.58 -8.70
C TYR A 896 5.70 13.18 -8.68
N ASP A 897 6.84 13.02 -9.36
CA ASP A 897 7.72 11.87 -9.15
C ASP A 897 8.42 11.97 -7.80
N GLU A 898 8.33 10.91 -6.99
CA GLU A 898 8.97 10.81 -5.69
C GLU A 898 10.28 10.01 -5.80
N ASP A 899 11.41 10.68 -6.01
CA ASP A 899 12.67 10.04 -6.40
C ASP A 899 13.36 9.24 -5.29
N LEU A 900 13.04 9.50 -4.02
CA LEU A 900 13.52 8.72 -2.88
C LEU A 900 12.61 7.54 -2.51
N LYS A 901 11.47 7.30 -3.20
CA LYS A 901 10.62 6.12 -2.92
C LYS A 901 11.43 4.83 -3.08
N PRO A 902 11.46 3.93 -2.08
CA PRO A 902 12.14 2.64 -2.16
C PRO A 902 11.38 1.66 -3.07
N GLY A 903 12.01 0.53 -3.41
CA GLY A 903 11.38 -0.52 -4.22
C GLY A 903 11.67 -0.40 -5.74
N PRO A 904 10.81 -0.99 -6.60
CA PRO A 904 10.98 -1.00 -8.05
C PRO A 904 11.07 0.40 -8.67
N ALA A 905 11.55 0.52 -9.91
CA ALA A 905 11.64 1.81 -10.60
C ALA A 905 10.27 2.46 -10.87
N SER A 906 9.19 1.67 -10.97
CA SER A 906 7.82 2.20 -11.08
C SER A 906 7.42 3.15 -9.95
N GLU A 907 7.83 2.83 -8.72
CA GLU A 907 7.53 3.62 -7.51
C GLU A 907 8.03 5.07 -7.59
N ARG A 908 9.07 5.33 -8.39
CA ARG A 908 9.68 6.65 -8.63
C ARG A 908 9.22 7.30 -9.95
N SER A 909 8.12 6.81 -10.52
CA SER A 909 7.66 7.15 -11.89
C SER A 909 6.13 7.21 -12.03
N PHE A 910 5.41 7.52 -10.95
CA PHE A 910 3.96 7.71 -10.91
C PHE A 910 3.53 9.19 -11.11
N GLY A 911 4.47 10.12 -11.21
CA GLY A 911 4.17 11.56 -11.26
C GLY A 911 3.50 12.00 -12.56
N LEU A 912 2.38 12.71 -12.42
CA LEU A 912 1.79 13.49 -13.52
C LEU A 912 2.75 14.59 -14.00
N TYR A 913 3.50 15.19 -13.06
CA TYR A 913 4.49 16.23 -13.29
C TYR A 913 5.86 15.81 -12.74
N ARG A 914 6.90 16.47 -13.23
CA ARG A 914 8.26 16.46 -12.68
C ARG A 914 8.38 17.56 -11.62
N ALA A 915 9.43 17.52 -10.81
CA ALA A 915 9.68 18.54 -9.79
C ALA A 915 9.85 19.96 -10.35
N ASP A 916 10.31 20.10 -11.61
CA ASP A 916 10.36 21.37 -12.36
C ASP A 916 8.99 21.85 -12.90
N GLN A 917 7.91 21.21 -12.47
CA GLN A 917 6.52 21.43 -12.87
C GLN A 917 6.20 21.16 -14.35
N THR A 918 7.12 20.57 -15.13
CA THR A 918 6.79 20.05 -16.46
C THR A 918 5.94 18.78 -16.37
N MET A 919 5.00 18.59 -17.30
CA MET A 919 4.19 17.36 -17.37
C MET A 919 5.04 16.19 -17.87
N ASN A 920 5.00 15.04 -17.19
CA ASN A 920 5.51 13.79 -17.77
C ASN A 920 4.64 13.34 -18.96
N TYR A 921 3.34 13.61 -18.89
CA TYR A 921 2.38 13.43 -19.99
C TYR A 921 1.10 14.24 -19.73
N ASP A 922 0.43 14.67 -20.79
CA ASP A 922 -0.88 15.35 -20.68
C ASP A 922 -2.00 14.35 -20.36
N ALA A 923 -2.50 14.39 -19.13
CA ALA A 923 -3.68 13.65 -18.66
C ALA A 923 -5.00 14.45 -18.79
N GLY A 924 -5.01 15.54 -19.55
CA GLY A 924 -6.18 16.38 -19.81
C GLY A 924 -6.60 17.28 -18.64
N LEU A 925 -5.71 17.51 -17.66
CA LEU A 925 -6.03 18.19 -16.39
C LEU A 925 -5.96 19.72 -16.44
N ALA A 926 -5.40 20.33 -17.49
CA ALA A 926 -5.32 21.78 -17.61
C ALA A 926 -6.70 22.46 -17.71
N LYS A 927 -6.88 23.62 -17.06
CA LYS A 927 -8.07 24.47 -17.28
C LYS A 927 -7.99 25.12 -18.66
N SER A 928 -8.90 24.78 -19.55
CA SER A 928 -8.97 25.39 -20.88
C SER A 928 -9.38 26.87 -20.80
N THR A 929 -8.48 27.77 -21.19
CA THR A 929 -8.81 29.18 -21.41
C THR A 929 -9.78 29.29 -22.58
N SER A 930 -11.00 29.75 -22.32
CA SER A 930 -12.14 29.65 -23.26
C SER A 930 -12.11 30.70 -24.39
N SER A 931 -11.21 30.53 -25.35
CA SER A 931 -11.34 31.15 -26.68
C SER A 931 -12.45 30.45 -27.46
N SER A 932 -13.69 30.94 -27.32
CA SER A 932 -14.89 30.32 -27.88
C SER A 932 -14.93 30.33 -29.41
N SER A 933 -14.67 29.18 -30.03
CA SER A 933 -15.10 28.88 -31.40
C SER A 933 -16.37 28.02 -31.35
N PRO A 934 -17.43 28.32 -32.12
CA PRO A 934 -18.69 27.58 -32.05
C PRO A 934 -18.56 26.21 -32.73
N ILE A 935 -18.69 25.14 -31.94
CA ILE A 935 -18.74 23.76 -32.46
C ILE A 935 -20.19 23.43 -32.80
N THR A 936 -20.46 23.16 -34.08
CA THR A 936 -21.77 22.69 -34.55
C THR A 936 -21.97 21.23 -34.15
N ALA A 937 -23.04 20.94 -33.40
CA ALA A 937 -23.37 19.57 -33.00
C ALA A 937 -23.96 18.74 -34.17
N PRO A 938 -23.56 17.47 -34.35
CA PRO A 938 -24.23 16.56 -35.28
C PRO A 938 -25.56 16.08 -34.68
N ALA A 939 -26.66 16.24 -35.43
CA ALA A 939 -27.97 15.76 -35.03
C ALA A 939 -28.22 14.33 -35.55
N ASN A 940 -28.62 13.42 -34.65
CA ASN A 940 -29.14 12.11 -35.03
C ASN A 940 -30.59 12.24 -35.52
N THR A 941 -30.89 11.73 -36.71
CA THR A 941 -32.27 11.50 -37.18
C THR A 941 -32.36 10.15 -37.88
N SER A 942 -33.18 9.26 -37.32
CA SER A 942 -33.50 7.95 -37.89
C SER A 942 -34.87 7.98 -38.55
N THR A 943 -34.94 7.72 -39.86
CA THR A 943 -36.19 7.46 -40.59
C THR A 943 -35.98 6.37 -41.63
N ALA A 944 -37.04 5.60 -41.92
CA ALA A 944 -36.95 4.34 -42.64
C ALA A 944 -36.81 4.48 -44.17
N ALA A 945 -36.18 3.48 -44.80
CA ALA A 945 -36.16 3.32 -46.24
C ALA A 945 -37.33 2.43 -46.72
N GLY A 946 -38.01 2.84 -47.80
CA GLY A 946 -38.96 2.01 -48.53
C GLY A 946 -38.28 1.16 -49.62
N PRO A 947 -38.98 0.14 -50.17
CA PRO A 947 -38.43 -0.76 -51.19
C PRO A 947 -38.27 -0.12 -52.59
N PRO A 948 -37.47 -0.70 -53.49
CA PRO A 948 -36.90 0.00 -54.65
C PRO A 948 -37.54 -0.36 -56.00
N PRO A 949 -37.20 0.36 -57.08
CA PRO A 949 -37.10 -0.17 -58.44
C PRO A 949 -35.65 -0.58 -58.78
N ALA A 950 -35.47 -1.66 -59.54
CA ALA A 950 -34.18 -2.09 -60.06
C ALA A 950 -33.96 -1.63 -61.52
N GLY A 951 -32.72 -1.36 -61.93
CA GLY A 951 -32.43 -0.92 -63.30
C GLY A 951 -30.95 -0.98 -63.72
N ALA A 952 -30.66 -1.89 -64.65
CA ALA A 952 -29.58 -1.84 -65.66
C ALA A 952 -28.13 -1.42 -65.26
N THR A 953 -27.31 -2.43 -64.94
CA THR A 953 -26.04 -2.78 -65.63
C THR A 953 -25.21 -1.70 -66.37
N GLY A 954 -23.91 -1.64 -66.07
CA GLY A 954 -22.88 -1.76 -67.14
C GLY A 954 -21.62 -0.88 -67.07
N LEU A 955 -20.44 -1.55 -66.89
CA LEU A 955 -19.09 -1.11 -67.32
C LEU A 955 -18.52 0.15 -66.63
N THR A 956 -17.21 0.41 -66.47
CA THR A 956 -15.97 -0.30 -66.85
C THR A 956 -14.85 0.00 -65.82
N GLN A 957 -13.77 -0.79 -65.79
CA GLN A 957 -12.46 -0.42 -65.17
C GLN A 957 -11.60 0.41 -66.18
N PRO A 958 -10.33 0.84 -65.92
CA PRO A 958 -9.45 0.66 -64.75
C PRO A 958 -8.61 1.89 -64.29
N ALA A 959 -7.80 1.67 -63.24
CA ALA A 959 -6.54 2.37 -62.89
C ALA A 959 -6.62 3.86 -62.44
N GLY A 960 -5.62 4.40 -61.73
CA GLY A 960 -4.37 3.79 -61.24
C GLY A 960 -3.69 4.62 -60.14
N TRP A 961 -2.66 4.07 -59.51
CA TRP A 961 -1.86 4.74 -58.46
C TRP A 961 -0.73 5.59 -59.06
N CYS A 962 -0.42 6.72 -58.43
CA CYS A 962 0.96 7.19 -58.20
C CYS A 962 1.03 8.22 -57.07
N VAL A 963 2.23 8.43 -56.52
CA VAL A 963 2.53 9.30 -55.36
C VAL A 963 3.75 10.19 -55.71
N PRO A 964 4.47 10.80 -54.75
CA PRO A 964 4.50 12.23 -54.45
C PRO A 964 5.50 13.06 -55.28
N GLY A 965 5.49 14.39 -55.08
CA GLY A 965 6.57 15.29 -55.49
C GLY A 965 6.58 16.62 -54.73
N ALA A 966 7.69 16.94 -54.06
CA ALA A 966 8.05 18.31 -53.65
C ALA A 966 8.65 19.07 -54.87
N THR A 967 9.06 20.34 -54.87
CA THR A 967 9.64 21.21 -53.82
C THR A 967 9.60 22.69 -54.30
N LEU A 968 10.16 23.62 -53.50
CA LEU A 968 10.54 25.05 -53.72
C LEU A 968 9.82 25.96 -52.69
N GLN A 969 10.43 26.75 -51.79
CA GLN A 969 11.79 27.29 -51.54
C GLN A 969 12.06 28.72 -52.04
N GLY A 970 12.36 29.62 -51.07
CA GLY A 970 12.87 30.99 -51.23
C GLY A 970 11.81 32.10 -51.24
N SER A 971 12.07 33.35 -50.80
CA SER A 971 13.12 33.90 -49.90
C SER A 971 12.80 35.38 -49.58
N ALA A 972 13.65 36.04 -48.78
CA ALA A 972 13.85 37.50 -48.65
C ALA A 972 12.98 38.35 -47.68
N ASP A 973 13.66 38.81 -46.61
CA ASP A 973 13.88 40.20 -46.19
C ASP A 973 12.78 41.14 -45.62
N GLY A 974 13.20 41.88 -44.58
CA GLY A 974 13.19 43.35 -44.64
C GLY A 974 11.94 44.12 -44.20
N ARG A 975 11.83 44.45 -42.90
CA ARG A 975 11.11 45.66 -42.42
C ARG A 975 11.88 46.92 -42.88
N PRO A 976 11.28 48.14 -43.04
CA PRO A 976 10.18 48.66 -42.21
C PRO A 976 9.14 49.66 -42.82
N THR A 977 8.17 50.04 -41.97
CA THR A 977 7.45 51.35 -41.88
C THR A 977 6.47 51.87 -42.96
N GLN A 978 5.27 52.21 -42.44
CA GLN A 978 4.47 53.43 -42.67
C GLN A 978 3.52 53.60 -43.89
N ALA A 979 2.22 53.63 -43.52
CA ALA A 979 1.29 54.79 -43.63
C ALA A 979 0.34 54.94 -44.83
N GLY A 980 -0.94 55.16 -44.48
CA GLY A 980 -1.99 55.78 -45.29
C GLY A 980 -2.93 54.81 -46.05
N ALA A 981 -4.20 55.15 -46.29
CA ALA A 981 -5.06 56.18 -45.67
C ALA A 981 -6.54 55.95 -46.06
N GLN A 982 -7.49 56.37 -45.18
CA GLN A 982 -8.89 56.74 -45.51
C GLN A 982 -9.80 55.62 -46.07
N CYS A 983 -11.14 55.63 -45.95
CA CYS A 983 -12.14 56.38 -45.16
C CYS A 983 -13.29 55.37 -44.88
N TYR A 984 -14.18 55.39 -43.90
CA TYR A 984 -14.64 56.26 -42.82
C TYR A 984 -16.18 56.03 -42.72
N ILE A 985 -16.58 55.50 -41.57
CA ILE A 985 -17.89 55.47 -40.86
C ILE A 985 -19.06 56.36 -41.35
N PRO A 986 -20.31 55.96 -41.07
CA PRO A 986 -21.00 56.47 -39.86
C PRO A 986 -21.80 55.38 -39.10
N SER A 987 -21.99 55.35 -37.77
CA SER A 987 -21.57 56.17 -36.61
C SER A 987 -21.52 55.23 -35.37
N ALA A 988 -20.54 55.31 -34.44
CA ALA A 988 -20.44 56.21 -33.27
C ALA A 988 -21.65 56.11 -32.29
N VAL A 989 -21.56 56.05 -30.95
CA VAL A 989 -20.53 56.30 -29.91
C VAL A 989 -20.84 55.33 -28.72
N GLY A 990 -19.95 54.86 -27.82
CA GLY A 990 -18.50 55.00 -27.65
C GLY A 990 -18.06 54.55 -26.24
N SER A 991 -16.94 53.82 -26.12
CA SER A 991 -16.56 53.12 -24.88
C SER A 991 -15.65 53.94 -23.95
N ARG A 992 -16.19 54.68 -22.98
CA ARG A 992 -15.38 55.32 -21.90
C ARG A 992 -16.14 55.69 -20.61
N ALA A 993 -16.94 54.77 -20.05
CA ALA A 993 -17.71 55.00 -18.81
C ALA A 993 -17.58 53.91 -17.71
N ALA A 994 -16.67 52.93 -17.83
CA ALA A 994 -16.61 51.78 -16.92
C ALA A 994 -15.69 51.98 -15.68
N LEU A 995 -14.50 52.57 -15.84
CA LEU A 995 -13.50 52.68 -14.75
C LEU A 995 -13.71 53.89 -13.82
N GLY A 996 -14.43 54.93 -14.26
CA GLY A 996 -14.86 56.03 -13.38
C GLY A 996 -16.07 55.65 -12.51
N ALA A 997 -17.04 54.92 -13.09
CA ALA A 997 -18.28 54.56 -12.42
C ALA A 997 -18.06 53.66 -11.19
N CYS A 998 -17.19 52.64 -11.30
CA CYS A 998 -16.94 51.72 -10.18
C CYS A 998 -16.33 52.42 -8.95
N ARG A 999 -15.43 53.40 -9.13
CA ARG A 999 -14.86 54.15 -7.99
C ARG A 999 -15.90 55.09 -7.34
N LEU A 1000 -16.79 55.70 -8.12
CA LEU A 1000 -17.85 56.54 -7.56
C LEU A 1000 -18.91 55.71 -6.82
N PHE A 1001 -19.29 54.54 -7.35
CA PHE A 1001 -20.20 53.62 -6.66
C PHE A 1001 -19.61 53.08 -5.36
N LEU A 1002 -18.33 52.67 -5.35
CA LEU A 1002 -17.67 52.20 -4.12
C LEU A 1002 -17.63 53.27 -3.03
N TYR A 1003 -17.35 54.54 -3.36
CA TYR A 1003 -17.38 55.62 -2.36
C TYR A 1003 -18.80 55.94 -1.86
N VAL A 1004 -19.82 55.95 -2.72
CA VAL A 1004 -21.21 56.21 -2.31
C VAL A 1004 -21.78 55.04 -1.48
N SER A 1005 -21.49 53.79 -1.84
CA SER A 1005 -21.90 52.61 -1.07
C SER A 1005 -21.17 52.50 0.27
N LEU A 1006 -19.91 52.90 0.37
CA LEU A 1006 -19.18 52.91 1.65
C LEU A 1006 -19.68 54.04 2.57
N ALA A 1007 -20.10 55.19 2.02
CA ALA A 1007 -20.72 56.27 2.78
C ALA A 1007 -22.09 55.85 3.36
N LEU A 1008 -22.95 55.17 2.57
CA LEU A 1008 -24.23 54.61 3.04
C LEU A 1008 -24.10 53.35 3.92
N LEU A 1009 -22.88 52.93 4.26
CA LEU A 1009 -22.60 51.86 5.23
C LEU A 1009 -22.04 52.39 6.57
N LEU A 1010 -21.92 53.71 6.71
CA LEU A 1010 -21.44 54.41 7.91
C LEU A 1010 -22.43 55.47 8.44
N THR A 1011 -23.68 55.45 7.95
CA THR A 1011 -24.83 56.26 8.43
C THR A 1011 -26.12 55.43 8.40
#